data_AF-A0A7T0RBX3-F1
#
_entry.id   AF-A0A7T0RBX3-F1
#
_cell.length_a   1.000
_cell.length_b   1.000
_cell.length_c   1.000
_cell.angle_alpha   90.00
_cell.angle_beta   90.00
_cell.angle_gamma   90.00
#
_symmetry.space_group_name_H-M   'P 1'
#
loop_
_entity.id
_entity.type
_entity.pdbx_description
1 polymer ?
#
loop_
_entity_poly.entity_id
_entity_poly.type
_entity_poly.pdbx_seq_one_letter_code
_entity_poly.pdbx_strand_id
1 'polypeptide(L)'
;MTLLWIALLPLLGVLVPALNAQRSRMVCSLATALLPAIALLLTLMQIPALLEGEALRFAVGWLPELNLELALRLDGLSLLFNILIMGIGLLILLYAHFYLASDEPVGRFYAFLMLFMASMVGISMSDNLILLWLFWELTSLSSFLLIGFWSHQSDARKGARMALTVTGAGGLALLAGLLLLGDMAGSFSMGDVLASSDRIIADSRYPLMLGLVLLGAFTKSAQFPFHFWLPHAMAAPTPVSAYLHSATMVKAGIFLMARLHPAIADSELWTVVVSLVGTATLLYGAWFALFKTDLKGILAFSTVSHLGLITVLLGIGSPMAVLAALFHILNHATFKAALFMSAGIIDHETGTRELKQLGGLKKAMPVTALLTTLAAAAMAGVPLFNGFLSKEMFFTETLKTPVLGGLSWLLPALATLGGILSVAYSLRLVHAVFFKPAREAPPKSPHEPPHLMRLPVEILVVLCVVIGLLPALTATHLLDLATQAVLQRPLDFKLAIWHGVNLPLMMSVAALLIGTVLYWRHRDMRLFTRQFESVDARRVFERFVVAIGYRAEQFLAAFEGNSLQRYMTLLLSAAFVMGLIGLVQVTDLTGAAGNQPIDGVVILGAVMLIFGGIATAATHRYRLISLLMLSIVGLFVALTFARFSAPDLALTQLSVEVVTMILLMLALFFLPQKTPQESSPLRNVRDILLAGSLGLVIASLNYAVLTRETLSISSFFVENSKPGGGGYNVVNVILVDFRGFDTLGEITVLALAGLAIFKLLNRLRLFIPHSDGEGRVWSPDRYPAILTSVSMTILPLALLVSAFIFLRGHNQPGGGFIAGLITAVALILLYMARGVEWAQERLDFPFQPVAIMGVAVATLTGLGSWLFGYPFLTSSFGYFTLPVVGEFELATALLFDLGVYLAVVGATLMILANLGKVTTAHRPVPEQTEKDAETSSNPTSKEPR
;
A
#
# COMPACT_ATOMS: atom_id res chain seq x y z
N MET A 1 -12.72 -23.45 -27.28
CA MET A 1 -11.30 -23.72 -26.94
C MET A 1 -10.31 -22.87 -27.73
N THR A 2 -10.54 -22.61 -29.02
CA THR A 2 -9.63 -21.80 -29.86
C THR A 2 -9.32 -20.42 -29.29
N LEU A 3 -10.31 -19.72 -28.74
CA LEU A 3 -10.13 -18.38 -28.12
C LEU A 3 -9.13 -18.39 -26.96
N LEU A 4 -9.17 -19.44 -26.13
CA LEU A 4 -8.25 -19.61 -25.02
C LEU A 4 -6.80 -19.73 -25.54
N TRP A 5 -6.58 -20.49 -26.62
CA TRP A 5 -5.25 -20.63 -27.23
C TRP A 5 -4.73 -19.34 -27.84
N ILE A 6 -5.58 -18.49 -28.42
CA ILE A 6 -5.16 -17.18 -28.94
C ILE A 6 -4.54 -16.32 -27.83
N ALA A 7 -5.10 -16.34 -26.62
CA ALA A 7 -4.57 -15.61 -25.47
C ALA A 7 -3.37 -16.33 -24.79
N LEU A 8 -3.43 -17.66 -24.68
CA LEU A 8 -2.38 -18.44 -24.00
C LEU A 8 -1.08 -18.54 -24.79
N LEU A 9 -1.12 -18.62 -26.12
CA LEU A 9 0.09 -18.79 -26.94
C LEU A 9 1.10 -17.64 -26.76
N PRO A 10 0.71 -16.35 -26.83
CA PRO A 10 1.61 -15.25 -26.49
C PRO A 10 2.11 -15.30 -25.04
N LEU A 11 1.27 -15.72 -24.09
CA LEU A 11 1.65 -15.83 -22.67
C LEU A 11 2.69 -16.92 -22.43
N LEU A 12 2.49 -18.11 -22.99
CA LEU A 12 3.47 -19.21 -22.97
C LEU A 12 4.75 -18.81 -23.73
N GLY A 13 4.61 -17.97 -24.76
CA GLY A 13 5.71 -17.38 -25.51
C GLY A 13 6.67 -16.51 -24.68
N VAL A 14 6.29 -16.07 -23.48
CA VAL A 14 7.20 -15.39 -22.56
C VAL A 14 8.35 -16.30 -22.11
N LEU A 15 8.10 -17.61 -21.97
CA LEU A 15 9.10 -18.58 -21.53
C LEU A 15 10.09 -18.95 -22.65
N VAL A 16 9.66 -18.86 -23.92
CA VAL A 16 10.46 -19.30 -25.07
C VAL A 16 11.81 -18.55 -25.19
N PRO A 17 11.87 -17.20 -25.09
CA PRO A 17 13.12 -16.47 -25.06
C PRO A 17 14.01 -16.82 -23.88
N ALA A 18 13.43 -17.07 -22.69
CA ALA A 18 14.19 -17.41 -21.48
C ALA A 18 14.88 -18.77 -21.63
N LEU A 19 14.20 -19.75 -22.20
CA LEU A 19 14.74 -21.09 -22.46
C LEU A 19 15.79 -21.11 -23.59
N ASN A 20 15.69 -20.19 -24.55
CA ASN A 20 16.60 -20.12 -25.70
C ASN A 20 17.66 -19.01 -25.56
N ALA A 21 17.80 -18.38 -24.39
CA ALA A 21 18.69 -17.24 -24.17
C ALA A 21 20.18 -17.59 -24.38
N GLN A 22 20.56 -18.85 -24.17
CA GLN A 22 21.93 -19.36 -24.36
C GLN A 22 22.21 -19.85 -25.79
N ARG A 23 21.19 -19.92 -26.65
CA ARG A 23 21.33 -20.35 -28.05
C ARG A 23 21.65 -19.15 -28.96
N SER A 24 21.87 -19.42 -30.25
CA SER A 24 22.10 -18.35 -31.23
C SER A 24 20.90 -17.38 -31.30
N ARG A 25 21.20 -16.10 -31.56
CA ARG A 25 20.19 -15.03 -31.67
C ARG A 25 19.09 -15.35 -32.67
N MET A 26 19.44 -15.98 -33.79
CA MET A 26 18.50 -16.41 -34.83
C MET A 26 17.50 -17.45 -34.31
N VAL A 27 17.97 -18.46 -33.59
CA VAL A 27 17.12 -19.50 -32.99
C VAL A 27 16.19 -18.86 -31.95
N CYS A 28 16.71 -17.98 -31.10
CA CYS A 28 15.91 -17.27 -30.11
C CYS A 28 14.82 -16.41 -30.76
N SER A 29 15.13 -15.62 -31.79
CA SER A 29 14.13 -14.78 -32.47
C SER A 29 13.07 -15.58 -33.23
N LEU A 30 13.47 -16.63 -33.96
CA LEU A 30 12.52 -17.45 -34.72
C LEU A 30 11.60 -18.25 -33.79
N ALA A 31 12.15 -18.85 -32.73
CA ALA A 31 11.36 -19.56 -31.74
C ALA A 31 10.35 -18.62 -31.04
N THR A 32 10.78 -17.39 -30.72
CA THR A 32 9.90 -16.38 -30.12
C THR A 32 8.76 -15.98 -31.04
N ALA A 33 9.01 -15.83 -32.34
CA ALA A 33 8.01 -15.41 -33.32
C ALA A 33 6.96 -16.49 -33.64
N LEU A 34 7.26 -17.78 -33.38
CA LEU A 34 6.39 -18.90 -33.77
C LEU A 34 5.03 -18.86 -33.08
N LEU A 35 4.99 -18.75 -31.75
CA LEU A 35 3.74 -18.78 -30.99
C LEU A 35 2.79 -17.60 -31.31
N PRO A 36 3.24 -16.33 -31.39
CA PRO A 36 2.37 -15.23 -31.81
C PRO A 36 1.95 -15.33 -33.28
N ALA A 37 2.75 -15.95 -34.16
CA ALA A 37 2.33 -16.23 -35.54
C ALA A 37 1.20 -17.26 -35.60
N ILE A 38 1.27 -18.32 -34.79
CA ILE A 38 0.19 -19.31 -34.67
C ILE A 38 -1.07 -18.64 -34.08
N ALA A 39 -0.94 -17.81 -33.04
CA ALA A 39 -2.06 -17.09 -32.45
C ALA A 39 -2.74 -16.13 -33.45
N LEU A 40 -1.95 -15.42 -34.27
CA LEU A 40 -2.47 -14.59 -35.35
C LEU A 40 -3.21 -15.43 -36.40
N LEU A 41 -2.65 -16.57 -36.82
CA LEU A 41 -3.31 -17.47 -37.76
C LEU A 41 -4.64 -17.98 -37.21
N LEU A 42 -4.68 -18.44 -35.95
CA LEU A 42 -5.90 -18.87 -35.29
C LEU A 42 -6.97 -17.77 -35.24
N THR A 43 -6.54 -16.52 -35.04
CA THR A 43 -7.42 -15.34 -35.06
C THR A 43 -7.99 -15.08 -36.46
N LEU A 44 -7.15 -15.12 -37.50
CA LEU A 44 -7.59 -14.93 -38.88
C LEU A 44 -8.54 -16.04 -39.35
N MET A 45 -8.36 -17.27 -38.86
CA MET A 45 -9.27 -18.38 -39.13
C MET A 45 -10.67 -18.20 -38.54
N GLN A 46 -10.88 -17.26 -37.61
CA GLN A 46 -12.20 -16.95 -37.06
C GLN A 46 -12.98 -15.91 -37.89
N ILE A 47 -12.37 -15.28 -38.89
CA ILE A 47 -13.03 -14.24 -39.71
C ILE A 47 -14.34 -14.72 -40.35
N PRO A 48 -14.43 -15.93 -40.94
CA PRO A 48 -15.68 -16.41 -41.54
C PRO A 48 -16.84 -16.46 -40.54
N ALA A 49 -16.62 -17.01 -39.35
CA ALA A 49 -17.63 -17.07 -38.28
C ALA A 49 -18.10 -15.67 -37.85
N LEU A 50 -17.17 -14.70 -37.77
CA LEU A 50 -17.50 -13.31 -37.44
C LEU A 50 -18.33 -12.64 -38.55
N LEU A 51 -18.04 -12.93 -39.82
CA LEU A 51 -18.81 -12.43 -40.97
C LEU A 51 -20.23 -13.02 -41.04
N GLU A 52 -20.43 -14.22 -40.50
CA GLU A 52 -21.75 -14.84 -40.32
C GLU A 52 -22.52 -14.25 -39.13
N GLY A 53 -21.91 -13.32 -38.38
CA GLY A 53 -22.53 -12.63 -37.24
C GLY A 53 -22.39 -13.37 -35.92
N GLU A 54 -21.54 -14.40 -35.83
CA GLU A 54 -21.31 -15.11 -34.58
C GLU A 54 -20.49 -14.26 -33.59
N ALA A 55 -20.99 -14.13 -32.35
CA ALA A 55 -20.21 -13.57 -31.25
C ALA A 55 -19.48 -14.69 -30.52
N LEU A 56 -18.19 -14.87 -30.81
CA LEU A 56 -17.41 -15.96 -30.23
C LEU A 56 -17.05 -15.67 -28.77
N ARG A 57 -17.49 -16.55 -27.87
CA ARG A 57 -17.26 -16.45 -26.42
C ARG A 57 -16.71 -17.76 -25.86
N PHE A 58 -15.76 -17.66 -24.96
CA PHE A 58 -15.26 -18.75 -24.12
C PHE A 58 -15.34 -18.30 -22.66
N ALA A 59 -15.89 -19.12 -21.77
CA ALA A 59 -15.98 -18.81 -20.35
C ALA A 59 -15.71 -20.06 -19.50
N VAL A 60 -14.98 -19.87 -18.40
CA VAL A 60 -14.80 -20.87 -17.34
C VAL A 60 -14.89 -20.18 -15.98
N GLY A 61 -15.52 -20.82 -14.99
CA GLY A 61 -15.61 -20.27 -13.64
C GLY A 61 -14.22 -20.09 -13.03
N TRP A 62 -13.90 -18.89 -12.55
CA TRP A 62 -12.62 -18.59 -11.89
C TRP A 62 -12.77 -18.44 -10.38
N LEU A 63 -13.66 -17.55 -9.93
CA LEU A 63 -14.05 -17.38 -8.52
C LEU A 63 -15.58 -17.32 -8.45
N PRO A 64 -16.27 -18.48 -8.41
CA PRO A 64 -17.73 -18.56 -8.48
C PRO A 64 -18.45 -17.81 -7.35
N GLU A 65 -17.86 -17.77 -6.15
CA GLU A 65 -18.43 -17.04 -5.00
C GLU A 65 -18.56 -15.53 -5.23
N LEU A 66 -17.76 -14.98 -6.15
CA LEU A 66 -17.77 -13.57 -6.56
C LEU A 66 -18.41 -13.38 -7.95
N ASN A 67 -19.01 -14.42 -8.54
CA ASN A 67 -19.49 -14.44 -9.92
C ASN A 67 -18.43 -14.00 -10.94
N LEU A 68 -17.15 -14.34 -10.70
CA LEU A 68 -16.06 -14.02 -11.63
C LEU A 68 -15.74 -15.22 -12.52
N GLU A 69 -15.84 -14.98 -13.83
CA GLU A 69 -15.48 -15.93 -14.88
C GLU A 69 -14.19 -15.49 -15.57
N LEU A 70 -13.33 -16.45 -15.89
CA LEU A 70 -12.31 -16.26 -16.92
C LEU A 70 -13.01 -16.35 -18.28
N ALA A 71 -13.48 -15.20 -18.75
CA ALA A 71 -14.25 -15.09 -19.98
C ALA A 71 -13.48 -14.31 -21.05
N LEU A 72 -13.38 -14.89 -22.24
CA LEU A 72 -12.75 -14.32 -23.42
C LEU A 72 -13.79 -14.19 -24.54
N ARG A 73 -13.81 -13.03 -25.18
CA ARG A 73 -14.60 -12.75 -26.38
C ARG A 73 -13.71 -12.44 -27.57
N LEU A 74 -14.15 -12.81 -28.75
CA LEU A 74 -13.60 -12.35 -30.01
C LEU A 74 -14.75 -11.80 -30.85
N ASP A 75 -14.81 -10.47 -30.96
CA ASP A 75 -15.70 -9.75 -31.88
C ASP A 75 -14.88 -8.92 -32.87
N GLY A 76 -15.55 -8.15 -33.74
CA GLY A 76 -14.87 -7.34 -34.75
C GLY A 76 -13.89 -6.31 -34.19
N LEU A 77 -14.17 -5.73 -33.01
CA LEU A 77 -13.25 -4.79 -32.37
C LEU A 77 -12.01 -5.52 -31.83
N SER A 78 -12.20 -6.66 -31.17
CA SER A 78 -11.10 -7.53 -30.72
C SER A 78 -10.27 -8.03 -31.90
N LEU A 79 -10.90 -8.41 -33.01
CA LEU A 79 -10.24 -8.84 -34.25
C LEU A 79 -9.31 -7.74 -34.79
N LEU A 80 -9.82 -6.52 -34.96
CA LEU A 80 -9.03 -5.37 -35.42
C LEU A 80 -7.80 -5.18 -34.54
N PHE A 81 -7.97 -5.16 -33.22
CA PHE A 81 -6.87 -4.97 -32.29
C PHE A 81 -5.89 -6.15 -32.27
N ASN A 82 -6.36 -7.40 -32.32
CA ASN A 82 -5.50 -8.58 -32.36
C ASN A 82 -4.63 -8.63 -33.62
N ILE A 83 -5.17 -8.26 -34.78
CA ILE A 83 -4.40 -8.13 -36.02
C ILE A 83 -3.32 -7.05 -35.86
N LEU A 84 -3.64 -5.90 -35.28
CA LEU A 84 -2.67 -4.83 -35.04
C LEU A 84 -1.59 -5.24 -34.03
N ILE A 85 -1.99 -5.84 -32.90
CA ILE A 85 -1.09 -6.25 -31.82
C ILE A 85 -0.13 -7.34 -32.32
N MET A 86 -0.65 -8.47 -32.81
CA MET A 86 0.20 -9.59 -33.20
C MET A 86 0.88 -9.36 -34.56
N GLY A 87 0.18 -8.77 -35.53
CA GLY A 87 0.74 -8.49 -36.86
C GLY A 87 1.92 -7.53 -36.81
N ILE A 88 1.73 -6.35 -36.20
CA ILE A 88 2.84 -5.39 -36.03
C ILE A 88 3.86 -5.93 -35.01
N GLY A 89 3.42 -6.68 -34.00
CA GLY A 89 4.32 -7.34 -33.04
C GLY A 89 5.32 -8.29 -33.70
N LEU A 90 4.90 -9.11 -34.66
CA LEU A 90 5.77 -10.00 -35.45
C LEU A 90 6.78 -9.21 -36.30
N LEU A 91 6.32 -8.14 -36.95
CA LEU A 91 7.19 -7.24 -37.70
C LEU A 91 8.25 -6.59 -36.80
N ILE A 92 7.88 -6.25 -35.56
CA ILE A 92 8.79 -5.65 -34.58
C ILE A 92 9.77 -6.69 -34.02
N LEU A 93 9.36 -7.94 -33.82
CA LEU A 93 10.27 -9.03 -33.46
C LEU A 93 11.35 -9.22 -34.53
N LEU A 94 10.96 -9.21 -35.81
CA LEU A 94 11.89 -9.27 -36.93
C LEU A 94 12.82 -8.04 -36.96
N TYR A 95 12.28 -6.84 -36.78
CA TYR A 95 13.06 -5.61 -36.73
C TYR A 95 14.07 -5.58 -35.56
N ALA A 96 13.65 -6.01 -34.37
CA ALA A 96 14.49 -6.07 -33.17
C ALA A 96 15.67 -7.04 -33.32
N HIS A 97 15.52 -8.10 -34.13
CA HIS A 97 16.60 -9.02 -34.46
C HIS A 97 17.79 -8.31 -35.13
N PHE A 98 17.58 -7.24 -35.89
CA PHE A 98 18.67 -6.49 -36.52
C PHE A 98 19.06 -5.23 -35.75
N TYR A 99 18.14 -4.68 -34.95
CA TYR A 99 18.36 -3.42 -34.25
C TYR A 99 19.23 -3.53 -32.97
N LEU A 100 19.05 -4.57 -32.14
CA LEU A 100 19.82 -4.67 -30.89
C LEU A 100 21.29 -5.05 -31.18
N ALA A 101 22.23 -4.56 -30.36
CA ALA A 101 23.64 -4.95 -30.44
C ALA A 101 23.86 -6.42 -30.03
N SER A 102 25.02 -6.99 -30.37
CA SER A 102 25.33 -8.41 -30.14
C SER A 102 25.54 -8.79 -28.68
N ASP A 103 25.89 -7.82 -27.84
CA ASP A 103 26.19 -7.94 -26.41
C ASP A 103 24.97 -7.69 -25.51
N GLU A 104 23.86 -7.23 -26.07
CA GLU A 104 22.61 -6.95 -25.34
C GLU A 104 21.87 -8.25 -24.97
N PRO A 105 21.18 -8.32 -23.82
CA PRO A 105 20.45 -9.52 -23.38
C PRO A 105 19.13 -9.69 -24.15
N VAL A 106 19.22 -10.20 -25.38
CA VAL A 106 18.10 -10.37 -26.32
C VAL A 106 16.97 -11.25 -25.76
N GLY A 107 17.28 -12.31 -25.02
CA GLY A 107 16.27 -13.18 -24.39
C GLY A 107 15.38 -12.42 -23.40
N ARG A 108 15.97 -11.55 -22.58
CA ARG A 108 15.22 -10.69 -21.64
C ARG A 108 14.33 -9.70 -22.39
N PHE A 109 14.86 -9.09 -23.45
CA PHE A 109 14.12 -8.15 -24.29
C PHE A 109 12.85 -8.80 -24.89
N TYR A 110 13.01 -9.97 -25.51
CA TYR A 110 11.90 -10.69 -26.12
C TYR A 110 10.89 -11.21 -25.10
N ALA A 111 11.32 -11.68 -23.92
CA ALA A 111 10.41 -12.09 -22.86
C ALA A 111 9.50 -10.92 -22.42
N PHE A 112 10.07 -9.73 -22.23
CA PHE A 112 9.29 -8.53 -21.88
C PHE A 112 8.35 -8.11 -23.02
N LEU A 113 8.80 -8.19 -24.27
CA LEU A 113 7.97 -7.86 -25.43
C LEU A 113 6.80 -8.84 -25.61
N MET A 114 7.03 -10.13 -25.39
CA MET A 114 6.00 -11.17 -25.40
C MET A 114 5.02 -11.01 -24.26
N LEU A 115 5.49 -10.67 -23.05
CA LEU A 115 4.62 -10.41 -21.91
C LEU A 115 3.70 -9.23 -22.18
N PHE A 116 4.25 -8.17 -22.76
CA PHE A 116 3.49 -7.00 -23.19
C PHE A 116 2.48 -7.35 -24.30
N MET A 117 2.87 -8.16 -25.29
CA MET A 117 1.96 -8.66 -26.33
C MET A 117 0.80 -9.47 -25.74
N ALA A 118 1.09 -10.44 -24.86
CA ALA A 118 0.09 -11.25 -24.18
C ALA A 118 -0.89 -10.39 -23.38
N SER A 119 -0.37 -9.37 -22.68
CA SER A 119 -1.18 -8.42 -21.93
C SER A 119 -2.15 -7.66 -22.84
N MET A 120 -1.68 -7.17 -23.99
CA MET A 120 -2.51 -6.43 -24.94
C MET A 120 -3.57 -7.31 -25.62
N VAL A 121 -3.22 -8.55 -25.99
CA VAL A 121 -4.21 -9.54 -26.48
C VAL A 121 -5.25 -9.81 -25.40
N GLY A 122 -4.82 -9.99 -24.15
CA GLY A 122 -5.69 -10.16 -22.99
C GLY A 122 -6.68 -9.01 -22.81
N ILE A 123 -6.23 -7.74 -22.85
CA ILE A 123 -7.13 -6.57 -22.81
C ILE A 123 -8.17 -6.66 -23.92
N SER A 124 -7.73 -6.95 -25.16
CA SER A 124 -8.62 -6.92 -26.32
C SER A 124 -9.68 -8.02 -26.28
N MET A 125 -9.35 -9.19 -25.73
CA MET A 125 -10.22 -10.36 -25.69
C MET A 125 -11.00 -10.49 -24.38
N SER A 126 -10.79 -9.64 -23.38
CA SER A 126 -11.48 -9.77 -22.09
C SER A 126 -12.99 -9.55 -22.23
N ASP A 127 -13.77 -10.54 -21.78
CA ASP A 127 -15.25 -10.48 -21.70
C ASP A 127 -15.72 -10.14 -20.27
N ASN A 128 -14.81 -9.76 -19.37
CA ASN A 128 -15.11 -9.37 -18.01
C ASN A 128 -14.32 -8.11 -17.63
N LEU A 129 -14.95 -7.16 -16.93
CA LEU A 129 -14.32 -5.88 -16.58
C LEU A 129 -13.07 -6.04 -15.68
N ILE A 130 -13.12 -6.96 -14.71
CA ILE A 130 -12.01 -7.20 -13.78
C ILE A 130 -10.86 -7.90 -14.50
N LEU A 131 -11.16 -8.83 -15.40
CA LEU A 131 -10.15 -9.49 -16.24
C LEU A 131 -9.47 -8.48 -17.18
N LEU A 132 -10.25 -7.57 -17.77
CA LEU A 132 -9.71 -6.47 -18.57
C LEU A 132 -8.76 -5.61 -17.75
N TRP A 133 -9.14 -5.26 -16.51
CA TRP A 133 -8.28 -4.50 -15.60
C TRP A 133 -7.00 -5.27 -15.21
N LEU A 134 -7.08 -6.58 -14.99
CA LEU A 134 -5.89 -7.39 -14.69
C LEU A 134 -4.87 -7.30 -15.83
N PHE A 135 -5.31 -7.49 -17.08
CA PHE A 135 -4.43 -7.33 -18.24
C PHE A 135 -4.01 -5.89 -18.46
N TRP A 136 -4.84 -4.92 -18.08
CA TRP A 136 -4.49 -3.50 -18.08
C TRP A 136 -3.28 -3.21 -17.20
N GLU A 137 -3.24 -3.71 -15.97
CA GLU A 137 -2.07 -3.55 -15.10
C GLU A 137 -0.87 -4.37 -15.58
N LEU A 138 -1.09 -5.55 -16.16
CA LEU A 138 0.00 -6.33 -16.74
C LEU A 138 0.68 -5.57 -17.89
N THR A 139 -0.06 -4.77 -18.68
CA THR A 139 0.55 -3.84 -19.65
C THR A 139 1.33 -2.70 -18.98
N SER A 140 0.87 -2.16 -17.85
CA SER A 140 1.61 -1.14 -17.08
C SER A 140 2.97 -1.70 -16.64
N LEU A 141 2.98 -2.88 -16.02
CA LEU A 141 4.18 -3.53 -15.50
C LEU A 141 5.14 -3.94 -16.63
N SER A 142 4.63 -4.57 -17.69
CA SER A 142 5.48 -4.96 -18.82
C SER A 142 6.04 -3.76 -19.59
N SER A 143 5.27 -2.67 -19.74
CA SER A 143 5.78 -1.43 -20.33
C SER A 143 6.85 -0.76 -19.46
N PHE A 144 6.71 -0.79 -18.13
CA PHE A 144 7.73 -0.31 -17.20
C PHE A 144 9.06 -1.06 -17.38
N LEU A 145 9.02 -2.39 -17.50
CA LEU A 145 10.19 -3.22 -17.74
C LEU A 145 10.84 -2.92 -19.10
N LEU A 146 10.03 -2.68 -20.14
CA LEU A 146 10.52 -2.35 -21.49
C LEU A 146 11.13 -0.94 -21.57
N ILE A 147 10.54 0.06 -20.90
CA ILE A 147 11.07 1.42 -20.84
C ILE A 147 12.37 1.44 -20.01
N GLY A 148 12.40 0.69 -18.91
CA GLY A 148 13.55 0.53 -18.03
C GLY A 148 14.59 -0.48 -18.51
N PHE A 149 14.54 -0.93 -19.78
CA PHE A 149 15.41 -1.99 -20.29
C PHE A 149 16.91 -1.68 -20.08
N TRP A 150 17.33 -0.45 -20.38
CA TRP A 150 18.67 0.05 -20.08
C TRP A 150 18.73 0.63 -18.66
N SER A 151 18.56 -0.24 -17.66
CA SER A 151 18.46 0.14 -16.25
C SER A 151 19.68 0.89 -15.71
N HIS A 152 20.85 0.78 -16.34
CA HIS A 152 22.05 1.54 -15.98
C HIS A 152 21.91 3.05 -16.28
N GLN A 153 21.09 3.44 -17.27
CA GLN A 153 20.86 4.85 -17.63
C GLN A 153 19.86 5.51 -16.69
N SER A 154 20.21 6.67 -16.14
CA SER A 154 19.33 7.41 -15.23
C SER A 154 18.04 7.83 -15.92
N ASP A 155 18.10 8.25 -17.18
CA ASP A 155 16.93 8.70 -17.95
C ASP A 155 15.92 7.58 -18.19
N ALA A 156 16.38 6.36 -18.52
CA ALA A 156 15.51 5.20 -18.65
C ALA A 156 14.81 4.87 -17.33
N ARG A 157 15.54 4.86 -16.20
CA ARG A 157 14.93 4.62 -14.86
C ARG A 157 13.89 5.68 -14.50
N LYS A 158 14.20 6.96 -14.74
CA LYS A 158 13.28 8.06 -14.40
C LYS A 158 12.05 8.05 -15.31
N GLY A 159 12.22 7.83 -16.61
CA GLY A 159 11.13 7.68 -17.58
C GLY A 159 10.21 6.51 -17.24
N ALA A 160 10.79 5.35 -16.91
CA ALA A 160 10.03 4.16 -16.51
C ALA A 160 9.19 4.42 -15.24
N ARG A 161 9.81 4.97 -14.18
CA ARG A 161 9.07 5.31 -12.93
C ARG A 161 7.93 6.28 -13.19
N MET A 162 8.17 7.34 -13.95
CA MET A 162 7.14 8.32 -14.27
C MET A 162 5.98 7.69 -15.06
N ALA A 163 6.28 6.87 -16.08
CA ALA A 163 5.26 6.16 -16.84
C ALA A 163 4.42 5.26 -15.92
N LEU A 164 5.07 4.43 -15.09
CA LEU A 164 4.37 3.53 -14.16
C LEU A 164 3.51 4.29 -13.15
N THR A 165 4.02 5.39 -12.57
CA THR A 165 3.24 6.18 -11.62
C THR A 165 2.00 6.78 -12.28
N VAL A 166 2.12 7.35 -13.48
CA VAL A 166 0.99 7.99 -14.16
C VAL A 166 -0.02 6.94 -14.64
N THR A 167 0.43 5.89 -15.32
CA THR A 167 -0.49 4.87 -15.87
C THR A 167 -1.03 3.94 -14.80
N GLY A 168 -0.26 3.67 -13.74
CA GLY A 168 -0.70 2.87 -12.59
C GLY A 168 -1.69 3.62 -11.71
N ALA A 169 -1.48 4.92 -11.44
CA ALA A 169 -2.48 5.73 -10.73
C ALA A 169 -3.79 5.83 -11.54
N GLY A 170 -3.70 6.01 -12.86
CA GLY A 170 -4.87 5.97 -13.74
C GLY A 170 -5.53 4.59 -13.80
N GLY A 171 -4.77 3.52 -13.75
CA GLY A 171 -5.28 2.15 -13.70
C GLY A 171 -5.96 1.79 -12.37
N LEU A 172 -5.51 2.34 -11.25
CA LEU A 172 -6.23 2.25 -9.97
C LEU A 172 -7.53 3.07 -9.98
N ALA A 173 -7.52 4.27 -10.59
CA ALA A 173 -8.75 5.02 -10.81
C ALA A 173 -9.72 4.25 -11.72
N LEU A 174 -9.22 3.60 -12.77
CA LEU A 174 -10.00 2.72 -13.64
C LEU A 174 -10.63 1.57 -12.85
N LEU A 175 -9.91 0.92 -11.94
CA LEU A 175 -10.48 -0.14 -11.09
C LEU A 175 -11.70 0.38 -10.32
N ALA A 176 -11.58 1.52 -9.65
CA ALA A 176 -12.69 2.13 -8.93
C ALA A 176 -13.87 2.45 -9.87
N GLY A 177 -13.59 2.98 -11.07
CA GLY A 177 -14.60 3.23 -12.10
C GLY A 177 -15.29 1.96 -12.60
N LEU A 178 -14.55 0.87 -12.83
CA LEU A 178 -15.10 -0.41 -13.28
C LEU A 178 -15.90 -1.13 -12.19
N LEU A 179 -15.51 -0.98 -10.92
CA LEU A 179 -16.30 -1.48 -9.78
C LEU A 179 -17.65 -0.76 -9.67
N LEU A 180 -17.66 0.57 -9.81
CA LEU A 180 -18.91 1.34 -9.86
C LEU A 180 -19.73 0.98 -11.10
N LEU A 181 -19.11 0.86 -12.27
CA LEU A 181 -19.79 0.48 -13.52
C LEU A 181 -20.43 -0.90 -13.42
N GLY A 182 -19.72 -1.89 -12.85
CA GLY A 182 -20.24 -3.23 -12.65
C GLY A 182 -21.40 -3.28 -11.64
N ASP A 183 -21.32 -2.51 -10.55
CA ASP A 183 -22.42 -2.35 -9.59
C ASP A 183 -23.66 -1.68 -10.22
N MET A 184 -23.45 -0.62 -11.00
CA MET A 184 -24.51 0.08 -11.73
C MET A 184 -25.17 -0.82 -12.79
N ALA A 185 -24.40 -1.66 -13.48
CA ALA A 185 -24.92 -2.63 -14.45
C ALA A 185 -25.54 -3.87 -13.78
N GLY A 186 -25.17 -4.17 -12.54
CA GLY A 186 -25.53 -5.39 -11.81
C GLY A 186 -24.71 -6.63 -12.19
N SER A 187 -23.64 -6.47 -12.99
CA SER A 187 -22.79 -7.57 -13.48
C SER A 187 -21.42 -7.05 -13.92
N PHE A 188 -20.39 -7.90 -13.83
CA PHE A 188 -19.05 -7.64 -14.36
C PHE A 188 -18.82 -8.24 -15.75
N SER A 189 -19.80 -8.98 -16.29
CA SER A 189 -19.78 -9.50 -17.66
C SER A 189 -19.87 -8.35 -18.65
N MET A 190 -18.99 -8.35 -19.65
CA MET A 190 -18.95 -7.32 -20.68
C MET A 190 -20.26 -7.26 -21.47
N GLY A 191 -20.89 -8.40 -21.76
CA GLY A 191 -22.18 -8.44 -22.46
C GLY A 191 -23.26 -7.65 -21.73
N ASP A 192 -23.42 -7.90 -20.43
CA ASP A 192 -24.45 -7.28 -19.60
C ASP A 192 -24.20 -5.77 -19.44
N VAL A 193 -22.93 -5.37 -19.26
CA VAL A 193 -22.54 -3.96 -19.14
C VAL A 193 -22.86 -3.19 -20.42
N LEU A 194 -22.51 -3.75 -21.60
CA LEU A 194 -22.78 -3.11 -22.89
C LEU A 194 -24.28 -2.98 -23.20
N ALA A 195 -25.11 -3.87 -22.63
CA ALA A 195 -26.56 -3.83 -22.77
C ALA A 195 -27.27 -2.89 -21.76
N SER A 196 -26.55 -2.35 -20.77
CA SER A 196 -27.15 -1.64 -19.63
C SER A 196 -27.05 -0.11 -19.72
N SER A 197 -26.91 0.47 -20.92
CA SER A 197 -26.64 1.91 -21.09
C SER A 197 -27.66 2.82 -20.40
N ASP A 198 -28.96 2.60 -20.61
CA ASP A 198 -30.03 3.43 -20.02
C ASP A 198 -29.94 3.47 -18.49
N ARG A 199 -29.66 2.32 -17.87
CA ARG A 199 -29.50 2.20 -16.41
C ARG A 199 -28.24 2.92 -15.92
N ILE A 200 -27.14 2.77 -16.64
CA ILE A 200 -25.85 3.36 -16.28
C ILE A 200 -25.90 4.89 -16.37
N ILE A 201 -26.47 5.43 -17.44
CA ILE A 201 -26.53 6.88 -17.67
C ILE A 201 -27.53 7.56 -16.71
N ALA A 202 -28.61 6.88 -16.33
CA ALA A 202 -29.62 7.40 -15.40
C ALA A 202 -29.18 7.41 -13.92
N ASP A 203 -28.16 6.64 -13.53
CA ASP A 203 -27.68 6.57 -12.15
C ASP A 203 -26.95 7.87 -11.73
N SER A 204 -27.21 8.35 -10.52
CA SER A 204 -26.63 9.59 -9.99
C SER A 204 -25.11 9.56 -9.86
N ARG A 205 -24.50 8.37 -9.82
CA ARG A 205 -23.06 8.14 -9.73
C ARG A 205 -22.36 8.16 -11.10
N TYR A 206 -23.10 8.25 -12.21
CA TYR A 206 -22.56 8.26 -13.57
C TYR A 206 -21.40 9.26 -13.78
N PRO A 207 -21.47 10.54 -13.33
CA PRO A 207 -20.37 11.49 -13.55
C PRO A 207 -19.07 11.07 -12.86
N LEU A 208 -19.16 10.51 -11.64
CA LEU A 208 -18.00 10.02 -10.91
C LEU A 208 -17.41 8.78 -11.59
N MET A 209 -18.26 7.82 -11.94
CA MET A 209 -17.86 6.61 -12.66
C MET A 209 -17.18 6.98 -13.99
N LEU A 210 -17.79 7.85 -14.79
CA LEU A 210 -17.26 8.31 -16.07
C LEU A 210 -15.90 8.99 -15.88
N GLY A 211 -15.78 9.89 -14.89
CA GLY A 211 -14.51 10.55 -14.57
C GLY A 211 -13.40 9.55 -14.24
N LEU A 212 -13.69 8.53 -13.42
CA LEU A 212 -12.73 7.50 -13.04
C LEU A 212 -12.30 6.60 -14.22
N VAL A 213 -13.26 6.18 -15.07
CA VAL A 213 -12.98 5.39 -16.28
C VAL A 213 -12.15 6.22 -17.28
N LEU A 214 -12.52 7.48 -17.50
CA LEU A 214 -11.79 8.39 -18.40
C LEU A 214 -10.40 8.73 -17.87
N LEU A 215 -10.19 8.87 -16.55
CA LEU A 215 -8.84 9.02 -15.98
C LEU A 215 -7.95 7.82 -16.34
N GLY A 216 -8.49 6.60 -16.27
CA GLY A 216 -7.83 5.40 -16.77
C GLY A 216 -7.49 5.49 -18.26
N ALA A 217 -8.49 5.76 -19.09
CA ALA A 217 -8.31 5.84 -20.54
C ALA A 217 -7.29 6.92 -20.95
N PHE A 218 -7.41 8.12 -20.39
CA PHE A 218 -6.62 9.31 -20.73
C PHE A 218 -5.17 9.20 -20.28
N THR A 219 -4.91 8.64 -19.10
CA THR A 219 -3.52 8.40 -18.65
C THR A 219 -2.79 7.42 -19.56
N LYS A 220 -3.44 6.31 -19.96
CA LYS A 220 -2.83 5.29 -20.82
C LYS A 220 -2.69 5.72 -22.28
N SER A 221 -3.62 6.52 -22.79
CA SER A 221 -3.58 7.08 -24.15
C SER A 221 -2.89 8.45 -24.24
N ALA A 222 -2.17 8.86 -23.19
CA ALA A 222 -1.38 10.08 -23.15
C ALA A 222 -2.18 11.34 -23.56
N GLN A 223 -3.43 11.45 -23.11
CA GLN A 223 -4.25 12.64 -23.31
C GLN A 223 -3.85 13.76 -22.35
N PHE A 224 -4.23 15.00 -22.65
CA PHE A 224 -4.05 16.14 -21.76
C PHE A 224 -4.84 15.95 -20.44
N PRO A 225 -4.25 16.24 -19.26
CA PRO A 225 -2.90 16.77 -19.02
C PRO A 225 -1.81 15.68 -18.78
N PHE A 226 -2.11 14.40 -19.01
CA PHE A 226 -1.25 13.26 -18.72
C PHE A 226 -0.28 12.86 -19.85
N HIS A 227 -0.19 13.63 -20.93
CA HIS A 227 0.64 13.32 -22.11
C HIS A 227 2.15 13.28 -21.83
N PHE A 228 2.61 13.86 -20.72
CA PHE A 228 4.03 14.11 -20.45
C PHE A 228 4.88 12.85 -20.23
N TRP A 229 4.30 11.72 -19.84
CA TRP A 229 5.09 10.49 -19.67
C TRP A 229 5.57 9.92 -21.01
N LEU A 230 4.78 10.09 -22.08
CA LEU A 230 5.03 9.47 -23.38
C LEU A 230 6.34 9.95 -24.03
N PRO A 231 6.64 11.26 -24.14
CA PRO A 231 7.93 11.72 -24.67
C PRO A 231 9.13 11.22 -23.88
N HIS A 232 8.99 11.02 -22.57
CA HIS A 232 10.09 10.57 -21.71
C HIS A 232 10.25 9.04 -21.72
N ALA A 233 9.22 8.30 -22.14
CA ALA A 233 9.32 6.87 -22.43
C ALA A 233 10.18 6.56 -23.67
N MET A 234 10.56 7.58 -24.48
CA MET A 234 11.41 7.41 -25.67
C MET A 234 12.88 7.04 -25.36
N ALA A 235 13.25 6.99 -24.08
CA ALA A 235 14.50 6.40 -23.62
C ALA A 235 14.57 4.88 -23.93
N ALA A 236 13.42 4.23 -24.14
CA ALA A 236 13.35 2.83 -24.52
C ALA A 236 14.04 2.52 -25.88
N PRO A 237 14.45 1.27 -26.12
CA PRO A 237 14.88 0.81 -27.44
C PRO A 237 13.83 1.10 -28.51
N THR A 238 14.24 1.45 -29.72
CA THR A 238 13.30 1.85 -30.79
C THR A 238 12.24 0.80 -31.15
N PRO A 239 12.53 -0.51 -31.17
CA PRO A 239 11.48 -1.52 -31.37
C PRO A 239 10.36 -1.45 -30.32
N VAL A 240 10.69 -1.11 -29.07
CA VAL A 240 9.70 -0.88 -28.00
C VAL A 240 8.87 0.36 -28.32
N SER A 241 9.51 1.47 -28.66
CA SER A 241 8.81 2.71 -29.02
C SER A 241 7.86 2.49 -30.21
N ALA A 242 8.32 1.77 -31.24
CA ALA A 242 7.52 1.41 -32.40
C ALA A 242 6.29 0.60 -31.98
N TYR A 243 6.42 -0.34 -31.04
CA TYR A 243 5.31 -1.20 -30.64
C TYR A 243 4.31 -0.46 -29.75
N LEU A 244 4.79 0.09 -28.63
CA LEU A 244 3.99 0.71 -27.58
C LEU A 244 3.24 1.93 -28.10
N HIS A 245 3.88 2.74 -28.94
CA HIS A 245 3.36 4.05 -29.35
C HIS A 245 2.71 4.07 -30.73
N SER A 246 2.76 2.95 -31.46
CA SER A 246 2.07 2.82 -32.74
C SER A 246 0.84 1.93 -32.64
N ALA A 247 0.95 0.71 -32.10
CA ALA A 247 -0.10 -0.30 -32.26
C ALA A 247 -0.82 -0.68 -30.96
N THR A 248 -0.22 -0.42 -29.79
CA THR A 248 -0.60 -1.16 -28.56
C THR A 248 -0.90 -0.27 -27.35
N MET A 249 0.08 0.03 -26.51
CA MET A 249 -0.11 0.62 -25.17
C MET A 249 -0.95 1.90 -25.22
N VAL A 250 -0.58 2.82 -26.10
CA VAL A 250 -1.26 4.11 -26.22
C VAL A 250 -2.66 3.99 -26.82
N LYS A 251 -2.94 2.87 -27.50
CA LYS A 251 -4.27 2.54 -28.01
C LYS A 251 -5.11 1.76 -27.00
N ALA A 252 -4.57 1.30 -25.87
CA ALA A 252 -5.36 0.60 -24.85
C ALA A 252 -6.47 1.51 -24.26
N GLY A 253 -6.17 2.78 -23.99
CA GLY A 253 -7.19 3.76 -23.58
C GLY A 253 -8.23 4.05 -24.65
N ILE A 254 -7.79 4.13 -25.91
CA ILE A 254 -8.70 4.29 -27.05
C ILE A 254 -9.60 3.05 -27.22
N PHE A 255 -9.03 1.85 -27.09
CA PHE A 255 -9.76 0.59 -27.11
C PHE A 255 -10.81 0.54 -26.02
N LEU A 256 -10.46 0.93 -24.78
CA LEU A 256 -11.39 0.97 -23.66
C LEU A 256 -12.57 1.91 -23.94
N MET A 257 -12.29 3.12 -24.45
CA MET A 257 -13.34 4.07 -24.82
C MET A 257 -14.24 3.53 -25.94
N ALA A 258 -13.66 2.90 -26.98
CA ALA A 258 -14.44 2.25 -28.03
C ALA A 258 -15.23 1.03 -27.52
N ARG A 259 -14.63 0.22 -26.66
CA ARG A 259 -15.23 -1.00 -26.09
C ARG A 259 -16.44 -0.68 -25.24
N LEU A 260 -16.33 0.31 -24.35
CA LEU A 260 -17.40 0.74 -23.46
C LEU A 260 -18.36 1.77 -24.10
N HIS A 261 -18.11 2.17 -25.36
CA HIS A 261 -18.93 3.17 -26.05
C HIS A 261 -20.44 2.85 -26.01
N PRO A 262 -20.89 1.61 -26.26
CA PRO A 262 -22.32 1.27 -26.12
C PRO A 262 -22.92 1.55 -24.75
N ALA A 263 -22.14 1.43 -23.67
CA ALA A 263 -22.64 1.54 -22.31
C ALA A 263 -22.63 2.98 -21.80
N ILE A 264 -21.56 3.74 -22.09
CA ILE A 264 -21.29 4.99 -21.36
C ILE A 264 -21.23 6.25 -22.24
N ALA A 265 -21.27 6.14 -23.57
CA ALA A 265 -20.96 7.28 -24.45
C ALA A 265 -22.18 8.14 -24.86
N ASP A 266 -23.40 7.64 -24.73
CA ASP A 266 -24.62 8.35 -25.17
C ASP A 266 -25.07 9.43 -24.18
N SER A 267 -24.14 10.33 -23.81
CA SER A 267 -24.42 11.45 -22.92
C SER A 267 -23.72 12.73 -23.37
N GLU A 268 -24.31 13.87 -23.02
CA GLU A 268 -23.70 15.19 -23.28
C GLU A 268 -22.36 15.32 -22.53
N LEU A 269 -22.27 14.80 -21.31
CA LEU A 269 -21.05 14.84 -20.50
C LEU A 269 -19.89 14.11 -21.18
N TRP A 270 -20.12 12.91 -21.71
CA TRP A 270 -19.14 12.17 -22.52
C TRP A 270 -18.69 13.02 -23.70
N THR A 271 -19.66 13.49 -24.48
CA THR A 271 -19.41 14.19 -25.73
C THR A 271 -18.55 15.44 -25.53
N VAL A 272 -18.86 16.23 -24.50
CA VAL A 272 -18.12 17.44 -24.15
C VAL A 272 -16.73 17.12 -23.62
N VAL A 273 -16.61 16.27 -22.60
CA VAL A 273 -15.32 16.00 -21.93
C VAL A 273 -14.34 15.34 -22.90
N VAL A 274 -14.77 14.29 -23.60
CA VAL A 274 -13.91 13.51 -24.49
C VAL A 274 -13.50 14.35 -25.71
N SER A 275 -14.41 15.12 -26.31
CA SER A 275 -14.07 15.99 -27.46
C SER A 275 -13.13 17.14 -27.08
N LEU A 276 -13.34 17.78 -25.93
CA LEU A 276 -12.49 18.88 -25.47
C LEU A 276 -11.08 18.40 -25.10
N VAL A 277 -10.98 17.31 -24.33
CA VAL A 277 -9.69 16.71 -23.97
C VAL A 277 -8.97 16.21 -25.22
N GLY A 278 -9.67 15.56 -26.15
CA GLY A 278 -9.11 15.14 -27.44
C GLY A 278 -8.58 16.32 -28.26
N THR A 279 -9.33 17.41 -28.35
CA THR A 279 -8.94 18.62 -29.10
C THR A 279 -7.73 19.30 -28.48
N ALA A 280 -7.71 19.45 -27.15
CA ALA A 280 -6.56 19.98 -26.43
C ALA A 280 -5.31 19.11 -26.68
N THR A 281 -5.47 17.79 -26.62
CA THR A 281 -4.40 16.81 -26.88
C THR A 281 -3.89 16.88 -28.31
N LEU A 282 -4.79 16.96 -29.30
CA LEU A 282 -4.50 17.09 -30.72
C LEU A 282 -3.57 18.28 -30.99
N LEU A 283 -3.97 19.45 -30.50
CA LEU A 283 -3.27 20.72 -30.71
C LEU A 283 -1.96 20.78 -29.93
N TYR A 284 -1.99 20.38 -28.66
CA TYR A 284 -0.79 20.36 -27.82
C TYR A 284 0.27 19.44 -28.43
N GLY A 285 -0.12 18.20 -28.79
CA GLY A 285 0.77 17.25 -29.45
C GLY A 285 1.36 17.81 -30.74
N ALA A 286 0.53 18.39 -31.60
CA ALA A 286 0.97 18.92 -32.89
C ALA A 286 1.93 20.11 -32.75
N TRP A 287 1.63 21.01 -31.81
CA TRP A 287 2.47 22.17 -31.51
C TRP A 287 3.86 21.75 -31.03
N PHE A 288 3.96 20.88 -30.02
CA PHE A 288 5.25 20.46 -29.49
C PHE A 288 6.04 19.59 -30.47
N ALA A 289 5.37 18.75 -31.27
CA ALA A 289 6.02 17.99 -32.35
C ALA A 289 6.74 18.92 -33.35
N LEU A 290 6.15 20.08 -33.66
CA LEU A 290 6.76 21.07 -34.55
C LEU A 290 8.03 21.70 -33.99
N PHE A 291 8.28 21.66 -32.67
CA PHE A 291 9.44 22.31 -32.05
C PHE A 291 10.50 21.36 -31.49
N LYS A 292 10.20 20.06 -31.32
CA LYS A 292 11.20 19.08 -30.86
C LYS A 292 12.39 18.95 -31.82
N THR A 293 13.57 18.64 -31.26
CA THR A 293 14.84 18.52 -32.00
C THR A 293 15.30 17.08 -32.15
N ASP A 294 14.87 16.18 -31.27
CA ASP A 294 15.13 14.75 -31.38
C ASP A 294 14.04 14.07 -32.22
N LEU A 295 14.46 13.11 -33.05
CA LEU A 295 13.60 12.42 -34.00
C LEU A 295 12.50 11.60 -33.31
N LYS A 296 12.80 10.88 -32.22
CA LYS A 296 11.78 10.11 -31.49
C LYS A 296 10.80 11.01 -30.75
N GLY A 297 11.24 12.15 -30.24
CA GLY A 297 10.40 13.13 -29.58
C GLY A 297 9.41 13.78 -30.52
N ILE A 298 9.80 14.07 -31.77
CA ILE A 298 8.85 14.49 -32.82
C ILE A 298 7.78 13.42 -33.01
N LEU A 299 8.20 12.16 -33.15
CA LEU A 299 7.27 11.05 -33.33
C LEU A 299 6.36 10.84 -32.10
N ALA A 300 6.87 10.95 -30.89
CA ALA A 300 6.10 10.84 -29.65
C ALA A 300 4.99 11.89 -29.58
N PHE A 301 5.32 13.17 -29.80
CA PHE A 301 4.32 14.24 -29.78
C PHE A 301 3.35 14.15 -30.97
N SER A 302 3.81 13.67 -32.12
CA SER A 302 2.90 13.37 -33.23
C SER A 302 1.94 12.22 -32.87
N THR A 303 2.37 11.21 -32.09
CA THR A 303 1.48 10.16 -31.58
C THR A 303 0.43 10.75 -30.64
N VAL A 304 0.83 11.60 -29.68
CA VAL A 304 -0.12 12.34 -28.80
C VAL A 304 -1.18 13.05 -29.65
N SER A 305 -0.75 13.76 -30.69
CA SER A 305 -1.62 14.50 -31.60
C SER A 305 -2.67 13.61 -32.29
N HIS A 306 -2.25 12.48 -32.88
CA HIS A 306 -3.16 11.57 -33.57
C HIS A 306 -4.08 10.79 -32.60
N LEU A 307 -3.62 10.49 -31.39
CA LEU A 307 -4.50 9.93 -30.36
C LEU A 307 -5.55 10.95 -29.95
N GLY A 308 -5.19 12.22 -29.81
CA GLY A 308 -6.14 13.32 -29.61
C GLY A 308 -7.20 13.37 -30.72
N LEU A 309 -6.79 13.24 -31.99
CA LEU A 309 -7.73 13.16 -33.13
C LEU A 309 -8.73 12.01 -32.94
N ILE A 310 -8.25 10.80 -32.62
CA ILE A 310 -9.12 9.62 -32.42
C ILE A 310 -10.06 9.86 -31.23
N THR A 311 -9.56 10.45 -30.15
CA THR A 311 -10.37 10.81 -28.97
C THR A 311 -11.47 11.80 -29.35
N VAL A 312 -11.19 12.81 -30.19
CA VAL A 312 -12.25 13.73 -30.68
C VAL A 312 -13.33 12.97 -31.44
N LEU A 313 -12.95 12.05 -32.32
CA LEU A 313 -13.92 11.25 -33.08
C LEU A 313 -14.80 10.37 -32.18
N LEU A 314 -14.21 9.69 -31.19
CA LEU A 314 -14.96 8.93 -30.19
C LEU A 314 -15.82 9.83 -29.28
N GLY A 315 -15.38 11.07 -29.03
CA GLY A 315 -16.13 12.08 -28.31
C GLY A 315 -17.35 12.58 -29.08
N ILE A 316 -17.23 12.79 -30.41
CA ILE A 316 -18.36 13.17 -31.27
C ILE A 316 -19.44 12.08 -31.27
N GLY A 317 -19.04 10.81 -31.16
CA GLY A 317 -19.96 9.68 -30.91
C GLY A 317 -20.93 9.31 -32.04
N SER A 318 -20.95 10.08 -33.14
CA SER A 318 -21.77 9.75 -34.31
C SER A 318 -21.31 8.41 -34.92
N PRO A 319 -22.21 7.62 -35.56
CA PRO A 319 -21.83 6.38 -36.22
C PRO A 319 -20.66 6.51 -37.20
N MET A 320 -20.65 7.58 -38.00
CA MET A 320 -19.57 7.87 -38.93
C MET A 320 -18.29 8.32 -38.22
N ALA A 321 -18.39 9.03 -37.09
CA ALA A 321 -17.22 9.41 -36.30
C ALA A 321 -16.56 8.19 -35.66
N VAL A 322 -17.34 7.22 -35.16
CA VAL A 322 -16.82 5.94 -34.66
C VAL A 322 -16.11 5.15 -35.77
N LEU A 323 -16.71 5.02 -36.95
CA LEU A 323 -16.06 4.40 -38.11
C LEU A 323 -14.73 5.11 -38.44
N ALA A 324 -14.75 6.44 -38.51
CA ALA A 324 -13.56 7.24 -38.79
C ALA A 324 -12.48 7.06 -37.71
N ALA A 325 -12.86 6.93 -36.44
CA ALA A 325 -11.95 6.66 -35.33
C ALA A 325 -11.25 5.31 -35.52
N LEU A 326 -12.02 4.24 -35.77
CA LEU A 326 -11.51 2.88 -36.00
C LEU A 326 -10.61 2.82 -37.24
N PHE A 327 -10.99 3.51 -38.32
CA PHE A 327 -10.16 3.60 -39.51
C PHE A 327 -8.87 4.38 -39.25
N HIS A 328 -8.93 5.48 -38.50
CA HIS A 328 -7.74 6.22 -38.12
C HIS A 328 -6.83 5.45 -37.16
N ILE A 329 -7.36 4.59 -36.29
CA ILE A 329 -6.57 3.67 -35.44
C ILE A 329 -5.71 2.74 -36.32
N LEU A 330 -6.33 2.11 -37.33
CA LEU A 330 -5.65 1.25 -38.31
C LEU A 330 -4.58 2.03 -39.08
N ASN A 331 -4.95 3.17 -39.65
CA ASN A 331 -4.03 4.00 -40.43
C ASN A 331 -2.85 4.47 -39.56
N HIS A 332 -3.13 5.01 -38.38
CA HIS A 332 -2.11 5.46 -37.44
C HIS A 332 -1.16 4.33 -37.03
N ALA A 333 -1.66 3.11 -36.78
CA ALA A 333 -0.79 1.99 -36.45
C ALA A 333 0.21 1.67 -37.57
N THR A 334 -0.24 1.68 -38.82
CA THR A 334 0.60 1.35 -39.99
C THR A 334 1.70 2.37 -40.24
N PHE A 335 1.34 3.65 -40.47
CA PHE A 335 2.36 4.67 -40.80
C PHE A 335 3.25 5.02 -39.60
N LYS A 336 2.75 4.93 -38.36
CA LYS A 336 3.56 5.27 -37.18
C LYS A 336 4.59 4.19 -36.86
N ALA A 337 4.22 2.92 -36.99
CA ALA A 337 5.16 1.82 -36.81
C ALA A 337 6.28 1.89 -37.86
N ALA A 338 5.95 2.19 -39.12
CA ALA A 338 6.93 2.44 -40.17
C ALA A 338 7.88 3.60 -39.80
N LEU A 339 7.33 4.76 -39.37
CA LEU A 339 8.14 5.93 -39.01
C LEU A 339 9.07 5.69 -37.81
N PHE A 340 8.61 5.00 -36.76
CA PHE A 340 9.49 4.68 -35.62
C PHE A 340 10.60 3.69 -36.01
N MET A 341 10.30 2.68 -36.83
CA MET A 341 11.32 1.76 -37.33
C MET A 341 12.31 2.48 -38.25
N SER A 342 11.85 3.37 -39.14
CA SER A 342 12.73 4.25 -39.92
C SER A 342 13.61 5.15 -39.05
N ALA A 343 13.06 5.74 -37.99
CA ALA A 343 13.83 6.53 -37.03
C ALA A 343 14.89 5.70 -36.31
N GLY A 344 14.59 4.42 -36.02
CA GLY A 344 15.55 3.50 -35.42
C GLY A 344 16.64 3.05 -36.39
N ILE A 345 16.32 2.86 -37.67
CA ILE A 345 17.31 2.64 -38.73
C ILE A 345 18.26 3.84 -38.81
N ILE A 346 17.72 5.06 -38.87
CA ILE A 346 18.54 6.28 -38.92
C ILE A 346 19.46 6.37 -37.70
N ASP A 347 18.92 6.12 -36.50
CA ASP A 347 19.70 6.13 -35.26
C ASP A 347 20.82 5.06 -35.27
N HIS A 348 20.51 3.85 -35.72
CA HIS A 348 21.46 2.74 -35.77
C HIS A 348 22.64 3.03 -36.71
N GLU A 349 22.33 3.54 -37.91
CA GLU A 349 23.28 3.79 -38.99
C GLU A 349 24.06 5.11 -38.84
N THR A 350 23.50 6.11 -38.16
CA THR A 350 24.18 7.40 -37.93
C THR A 350 24.79 7.53 -36.54
N GLY A 351 24.30 6.75 -35.56
CA GLY A 351 24.67 6.85 -34.15
C GLY A 351 24.03 8.02 -33.40
N THR A 352 23.04 8.71 -33.97
CA THR A 352 22.40 9.86 -33.36
C THR A 352 20.94 10.02 -33.79
N ARG A 353 20.14 10.68 -32.93
CA ARG A 353 18.73 11.05 -33.21
C ARG A 353 18.53 12.56 -33.34
N GLU A 354 19.59 13.34 -33.16
CA GLU A 354 19.52 14.78 -33.06
C GLU A 354 19.49 15.44 -34.44
N LEU A 355 18.44 16.20 -34.74
CA LEU A 355 18.26 16.85 -36.05
C LEU A 355 19.37 17.84 -36.45
N LYS A 356 20.25 18.25 -35.52
CA LYS A 356 21.43 19.07 -35.84
C LYS A 356 22.54 18.27 -36.54
N GLN A 357 22.62 16.97 -36.26
CA GLN A 357 23.59 16.02 -36.82
C GLN A 357 22.99 15.20 -37.97
N LEU A 358 21.65 15.12 -38.04
CA LEU A 358 20.93 14.46 -39.13
C LEU A 358 20.67 15.46 -40.28
N GLY A 359 21.18 15.15 -41.47
CA GLY A 359 20.94 15.96 -42.66
C GLY A 359 21.63 15.41 -43.92
N GLY A 360 21.06 15.67 -45.09
CA GLY A 360 21.59 15.22 -46.39
C GLY A 360 21.58 13.70 -46.59
N LEU A 361 20.87 12.95 -45.74
CA LEU A 361 20.92 11.48 -45.71
C LEU A 361 20.34 10.81 -46.96
N LYS A 362 19.59 11.53 -47.82
CA LYS A 362 19.06 10.97 -49.07
C LYS A 362 20.16 10.35 -49.95
N LYS A 363 21.37 10.89 -49.94
CA LYS A 363 22.49 10.37 -50.73
C LYS A 363 23.02 9.04 -50.20
N ALA A 364 23.07 8.88 -48.88
CA ALA A 364 23.60 7.69 -48.23
C ALA A 364 22.55 6.58 -48.06
N MET A 365 21.28 6.96 -47.85
CA MET A 365 20.16 6.06 -47.56
C MET A 365 18.91 6.41 -48.39
N PRO A 366 18.96 6.25 -49.73
CA PRO A 366 17.87 6.65 -50.63
C PRO A 366 16.57 5.87 -50.45
N VAL A 367 16.62 4.57 -50.13
CA VAL A 367 15.45 3.72 -49.89
C VAL A 367 14.82 4.08 -48.56
N THR A 368 15.62 4.21 -47.50
CA THR A 368 15.11 4.66 -46.20
C THR A 368 14.48 6.06 -46.29
N ALA A 369 15.06 6.96 -47.09
CA ALA A 369 14.48 8.28 -47.38
C ALA A 369 13.12 8.18 -48.08
N LEU A 370 12.98 7.31 -49.09
CA LEU A 370 11.73 7.09 -49.80
C LEU A 370 10.65 6.55 -48.85
N LEU A 371 10.94 5.46 -48.13
CA LEU A 371 9.99 4.83 -47.21
C LEU A 371 9.52 5.79 -46.11
N THR A 372 10.45 6.55 -45.51
CA THR A 372 10.12 7.54 -44.49
C THR A 372 9.27 8.67 -45.06
N THR A 373 9.55 9.11 -46.29
CA THR A 373 8.78 10.15 -46.98
C THR A 373 7.35 9.69 -47.26
N LEU A 374 7.16 8.47 -47.76
CA LEU A 374 5.83 7.91 -48.01
C LEU A 374 5.03 7.72 -46.73
N ALA A 375 5.65 7.20 -45.66
CA ALA A 375 5.00 7.07 -44.36
C ALA A 375 4.66 8.44 -43.74
N ALA A 376 5.52 9.45 -43.90
CA ALA A 376 5.26 10.82 -43.46
C ALA A 376 4.17 11.50 -44.30
N ALA A 377 4.06 11.20 -45.59
CA ALA A 377 2.99 11.68 -46.47
C ALA A 377 1.63 11.11 -46.05
N ALA A 378 1.58 9.82 -45.72
CA ALA A 378 0.43 9.18 -45.11
C ALA A 378 0.04 9.86 -43.79
N MET A 379 1.01 10.10 -42.90
CA MET A 379 0.78 10.83 -41.64
C MET A 379 0.30 12.27 -41.86
N ALA A 380 0.82 12.98 -42.85
CA ALA A 380 0.41 14.35 -43.18
C ALA A 380 -1.02 14.41 -43.73
N GLY A 381 -1.49 13.33 -44.37
CA GLY A 381 -2.78 13.29 -45.06
C GLY A 381 -2.68 13.75 -46.51
N VAL A 382 -1.62 13.35 -47.22
CA VAL A 382 -1.49 13.61 -48.67
C VAL A 382 -2.48 12.71 -49.44
N PRO A 383 -3.19 13.22 -50.46
CA PRO A 383 -4.10 12.41 -51.28
C PRO A 383 -3.48 11.10 -51.78
N LEU A 384 -4.32 10.07 -51.96
CA LEU A 384 -3.96 8.69 -52.35
C LEU A 384 -3.28 7.84 -51.27
N PHE A 385 -2.97 8.40 -50.10
CA PHE A 385 -2.51 7.63 -48.93
C PHE A 385 -3.65 7.43 -47.93
N ASN A 386 -3.56 6.35 -47.15
CA ASN A 386 -4.59 6.00 -46.17
C ASN A 386 -4.93 7.12 -45.16
N GLY A 387 -3.94 7.90 -44.71
CA GLY A 387 -4.17 8.98 -43.75
C GLY A 387 -4.94 10.19 -44.29
N PHE A 388 -5.03 10.37 -45.62
CA PHE A 388 -5.90 11.39 -46.21
C PHE A 388 -7.37 11.05 -45.97
N LEU A 389 -7.76 9.80 -46.26
CA LEU A 389 -9.15 9.34 -46.14
C LEU A 389 -9.67 9.49 -44.71
N SER A 390 -8.91 9.05 -43.70
CA SER A 390 -9.35 9.16 -42.31
C SER A 390 -9.34 10.60 -41.79
N LYS A 391 -8.52 11.51 -42.33
CA LYS A 391 -8.56 12.95 -41.98
C LYS A 391 -9.71 13.69 -42.66
N GLU A 392 -10.05 13.33 -43.91
CA GLU A 392 -11.22 13.89 -44.59
C GLU A 392 -12.50 13.52 -43.84
N MET A 393 -12.62 12.27 -43.40
CA MET A 393 -13.70 11.83 -42.52
C MET A 393 -13.72 12.59 -41.19
N PHE A 394 -12.54 12.81 -40.59
CA PHE A 394 -12.42 13.62 -39.38
C PHE A 394 -12.96 15.04 -39.56
N PHE A 395 -12.54 15.75 -40.62
CA PHE A 395 -13.06 17.09 -40.91
C PHE A 395 -14.57 17.07 -41.16
N THR A 396 -15.06 16.06 -41.88
CA THR A 396 -16.49 15.89 -42.16
C THR A 396 -17.31 15.78 -40.89
N GLU A 397 -16.88 14.97 -39.92
CA GLU A 397 -17.64 14.76 -38.68
C GLU A 397 -17.52 15.95 -37.71
N THR A 398 -16.40 16.67 -37.71
CA THR A 398 -16.28 17.92 -36.94
C THR A 398 -17.18 19.04 -37.45
N LEU A 399 -17.62 19.01 -38.71
CA LEU A 399 -18.56 20.00 -39.26
C LEU A 399 -20.02 19.70 -38.89
N LYS A 400 -20.36 18.44 -38.63
CA LYS A 400 -21.74 17.99 -38.37
C LYS A 400 -22.10 17.99 -36.88
N THR A 401 -21.12 18.08 -36.00
CA THR A 401 -21.34 17.94 -34.56
C THR A 401 -21.92 19.21 -33.93
N PRO A 402 -22.99 19.10 -33.11
CA PRO A 402 -23.55 20.24 -32.39
C PRO A 402 -22.78 20.58 -31.09
N VAL A 403 -21.63 19.94 -30.84
CA VAL A 403 -20.82 20.14 -29.64
C VAL A 403 -20.50 21.63 -29.43
N LEU A 404 -20.73 22.12 -28.20
CA LEU A 404 -20.61 23.53 -27.79
C LEU A 404 -21.68 24.49 -28.38
N GLY A 405 -22.77 23.97 -28.95
CA GLY A 405 -23.91 24.77 -29.40
C GLY A 405 -23.51 25.82 -30.43
N GLY A 406 -23.73 27.11 -30.13
CA GLY A 406 -23.37 28.23 -31.02
C GLY A 406 -21.87 28.37 -31.30
N LEU A 407 -21.01 27.71 -30.52
CA LEU A 407 -19.56 27.65 -30.74
C LEU A 407 -19.11 26.41 -31.53
N SER A 408 -20.04 25.65 -32.11
CA SER A 408 -19.74 24.43 -32.87
C SER A 408 -18.76 24.64 -34.04
N TRP A 409 -18.71 25.85 -34.62
CA TRP A 409 -17.74 26.22 -35.65
C TRP A 409 -16.27 26.19 -35.17
N LEU A 410 -16.05 26.30 -33.86
CA LEU A 410 -14.71 26.30 -33.27
C LEU A 410 -14.02 24.94 -33.44
N LEU A 411 -14.76 23.84 -33.29
CA LEU A 411 -14.21 22.50 -33.37
C LEU A 411 -13.61 22.17 -34.77
N PRO A 412 -14.30 22.36 -35.90
CA PRO A 412 -13.70 22.16 -37.23
C PRO A 412 -12.57 23.15 -37.52
N ALA A 413 -12.60 24.37 -36.98
CA ALA A 413 -11.50 25.32 -37.10
C ALA A 413 -10.24 24.83 -36.35
N LEU A 414 -10.39 24.36 -35.12
CA LEU A 414 -9.31 23.77 -34.32
C LEU A 414 -8.81 22.45 -34.91
N ALA A 415 -9.69 21.62 -35.45
CA ALA A 415 -9.35 20.41 -36.20
C ALA A 415 -8.47 20.75 -37.41
N THR A 416 -8.84 21.78 -38.19
CA THR A 416 -8.06 22.27 -39.33
C THR A 416 -6.68 22.77 -38.88
N LEU A 417 -6.61 23.51 -37.76
CA LEU A 417 -5.33 23.93 -37.17
C LEU A 417 -4.45 22.74 -36.78
N GLY A 418 -5.03 21.69 -36.18
CA GLY A 418 -4.34 20.43 -35.91
C GLY A 418 -3.81 19.77 -37.20
N GLY A 419 -4.60 19.80 -38.28
CA GLY A 419 -4.20 19.36 -39.61
C GLY A 419 -3.01 20.15 -40.19
N ILE A 420 -3.07 21.49 -40.13
CA ILE A 420 -2.01 22.41 -40.55
C ILE A 420 -0.70 22.08 -39.84
N LEU A 421 -0.74 21.96 -38.51
CA LEU A 421 0.43 21.63 -37.70
C LEU A 421 0.96 20.23 -38.02
N SER A 422 0.06 19.28 -38.30
CA SER A 422 0.40 17.92 -38.71
C SER A 422 1.18 17.86 -40.00
N VAL A 423 0.76 18.62 -41.02
CA VAL A 423 1.52 18.78 -42.26
C VAL A 423 2.89 19.42 -41.97
N ALA A 424 2.93 20.51 -41.18
CA ALA A 424 4.15 21.24 -40.90
C ALA A 424 5.24 20.38 -40.22
N TYR A 425 4.89 19.61 -39.18
CA TYR A 425 5.87 18.75 -38.51
C TYR A 425 6.24 17.52 -39.35
N SER A 426 5.33 16.98 -40.17
CA SER A 426 5.61 15.84 -41.05
C SER A 426 6.58 16.21 -42.16
N LEU A 427 6.34 17.36 -42.81
CA LEU A 427 7.26 17.94 -43.79
C LEU A 427 8.61 18.28 -43.17
N ARG A 428 8.60 18.84 -41.95
CA ARG A 428 9.83 19.14 -41.19
C ARG A 428 10.65 17.88 -40.96
N LEU A 429 10.04 16.79 -40.53
CA LEU A 429 10.73 15.52 -40.26
C LEU A 429 11.48 15.05 -41.50
N VAL A 430 10.81 15.00 -42.65
CA VAL A 430 11.41 14.54 -43.90
C VAL A 430 12.49 15.50 -44.41
N HIS A 431 12.16 16.79 -44.49
CA HIS A 431 13.08 17.78 -45.06
C HIS A 431 14.33 17.98 -44.20
N ALA A 432 14.19 18.00 -42.87
CA ALA A 432 15.33 18.17 -41.96
C ALA A 432 16.29 16.99 -41.99
N VAL A 433 15.79 15.75 -42.06
CA VAL A 433 16.62 14.54 -41.99
C VAL A 433 17.29 14.23 -43.33
N PHE A 434 16.56 14.30 -44.45
CA PHE A 434 17.07 13.76 -45.72
C PHE A 434 17.59 14.80 -46.71
N PHE A 435 17.05 16.02 -46.68
CA PHE A 435 17.29 17.02 -47.74
C PHE A 435 18.15 18.19 -47.27
N LYS A 436 17.92 18.69 -46.05
CA LYS A 436 18.71 19.78 -45.47
C LYS A 436 20.10 19.27 -45.07
N PRO A 437 21.20 20.02 -45.32
CA PRO A 437 22.52 19.61 -44.85
C PRO A 437 22.61 19.59 -43.32
N ALA A 438 23.32 18.60 -42.79
CA ALA A 438 23.64 18.50 -41.37
C ALA A 438 24.55 19.67 -40.95
N ARG A 439 24.42 20.13 -39.70
CA ARG A 439 25.27 21.19 -39.14
C ARG A 439 26.54 20.64 -38.47
N GLU A 440 26.43 19.43 -37.94
CA GLU A 440 27.49 18.68 -37.28
C GLU A 440 27.61 17.32 -37.98
N ALA A 441 28.81 16.74 -38.01
CA ALA A 441 28.99 15.40 -38.58
C ALA A 441 28.30 14.34 -37.69
N PRO A 442 27.63 13.34 -38.28
CA PRO A 442 27.09 12.22 -37.51
C PRO A 442 28.23 11.35 -36.94
N PRO A 443 28.04 10.73 -35.77
CA PRO A 443 29.04 9.85 -35.14
C PRO A 443 29.48 8.66 -36.01
N LYS A 444 28.59 8.15 -36.87
CA LYS A 444 28.87 7.05 -37.81
C LYS A 444 28.66 7.50 -39.25
N SER A 445 29.36 6.85 -40.18
CA SER A 445 29.09 7.02 -41.61
C SER A 445 27.79 6.31 -41.98
N PRO A 446 26.76 7.04 -42.44
CA PRO A 446 25.47 6.44 -42.78
C PRO A 446 25.57 5.54 -44.02
N HIS A 447 24.87 4.42 -44.00
CA HIS A 447 24.63 3.55 -45.15
C HIS A 447 23.24 2.89 -45.04
N GLU A 448 22.72 2.33 -46.13
CA GLU A 448 21.46 1.56 -46.06
C GLU A 448 21.61 0.34 -45.13
N PRO A 449 20.60 0.01 -44.31
CA PRO A 449 20.64 -1.18 -43.47
C PRO A 449 20.44 -2.45 -44.33
N PRO A 450 20.72 -3.63 -43.76
CA PRO A 450 20.37 -4.90 -44.38
C PRO A 450 18.88 -4.97 -44.76
N HIS A 451 18.57 -5.61 -45.88
CA HIS A 451 17.19 -5.72 -46.41
C HIS A 451 16.18 -6.22 -45.36
N LEU A 452 16.54 -7.25 -44.59
CA LEU A 452 15.65 -7.83 -43.59
C LEU A 452 15.36 -6.90 -42.40
N MET A 453 16.21 -5.90 -42.14
CA MET A 453 15.95 -4.86 -41.14
C MET A 453 14.90 -3.85 -41.63
N ARG A 454 14.89 -3.53 -42.93
CA ARG A 454 13.95 -2.56 -43.52
C ARG A 454 12.66 -3.20 -44.08
N LEU A 455 12.64 -4.51 -44.30
CA LEU A 455 11.47 -5.26 -44.79
C LEU A 455 10.19 -4.98 -43.98
N PRO A 456 10.20 -4.93 -42.63
CA PRO A 456 9.04 -4.50 -41.85
C PRO A 456 8.48 -3.13 -42.24
N VAL A 457 9.36 -2.17 -42.55
CA VAL A 457 8.99 -0.81 -42.96
C VAL A 457 8.38 -0.83 -44.36
N GLU A 458 8.97 -1.58 -45.28
CA GLU A 458 8.47 -1.75 -46.65
C GLU A 458 7.03 -2.30 -46.66
N ILE A 459 6.77 -3.36 -45.90
CA ILE A 459 5.43 -3.96 -45.77
C ILE A 459 4.41 -2.93 -45.28
N LEU A 460 4.74 -2.17 -44.23
CA LEU A 460 3.82 -1.18 -43.66
C LEU A 460 3.58 0.03 -44.59
N VAL A 461 4.61 0.48 -45.32
CA VAL A 461 4.47 1.56 -46.30
C VAL A 461 3.61 1.12 -47.49
N VAL A 462 3.81 -0.11 -47.98
CA VAL A 462 2.95 -0.69 -49.02
C VAL A 462 1.51 -0.75 -48.53
N LEU A 463 1.25 -1.17 -47.29
CA LEU A 463 -0.09 -1.13 -46.70
C LEU A 463 -0.67 0.30 -46.65
N CYS A 464 0.13 1.32 -46.34
CA CYS A 464 -0.34 2.72 -46.34
C CYS A 464 -0.83 3.18 -47.73
N VAL A 465 -0.14 2.74 -48.79
CA VAL A 465 -0.49 3.05 -50.18
C VAL A 465 -1.68 2.22 -50.64
N VAL A 466 -1.67 0.91 -50.40
CA VAL A 466 -2.73 -0.03 -50.82
C VAL A 466 -4.06 0.31 -50.17
N ILE A 467 -4.07 0.61 -48.86
CA ILE A 467 -5.28 1.07 -48.15
C ILE A 467 -5.75 2.43 -48.66
N GLY A 468 -4.84 3.31 -49.09
CA GLY A 468 -5.18 4.62 -49.66
C GLY A 468 -5.78 4.54 -51.06
N LEU A 469 -5.27 3.65 -51.91
CA LEU A 469 -5.71 3.46 -53.30
C LEU A 469 -6.93 2.56 -53.42
N LEU A 470 -7.07 1.54 -52.58
CA LEU A 470 -8.12 0.52 -52.66
C LEU A 470 -8.85 0.31 -51.32
N PRO A 471 -9.33 1.39 -50.65
CA PRO A 471 -9.88 1.28 -49.29
C PRO A 471 -11.10 0.36 -49.22
N ALA A 472 -11.93 0.36 -50.27
CA ALA A 472 -13.14 -0.45 -50.37
C ALA A 472 -12.86 -1.97 -50.33
N LEU A 473 -11.73 -2.42 -50.89
CA LEU A 473 -11.37 -3.84 -50.93
C LEU A 473 -10.63 -4.28 -49.67
N THR A 474 -9.83 -3.39 -49.07
CA THR A 474 -8.86 -3.76 -48.03
C THR A 474 -9.37 -3.56 -46.61
N ALA A 475 -10.20 -2.53 -46.39
CA ALA A 475 -10.57 -2.10 -45.04
C ALA A 475 -12.05 -2.30 -44.70
N THR A 476 -12.95 -2.33 -45.69
CA THR A 476 -14.41 -2.34 -45.47
C THR A 476 -14.87 -3.47 -44.56
N HIS A 477 -14.57 -4.73 -44.88
CA HIS A 477 -15.03 -5.87 -44.08
C HIS A 477 -14.54 -5.83 -42.62
N LEU A 478 -13.28 -5.48 -42.41
CA LEU A 478 -12.71 -5.39 -41.07
C LEU A 478 -13.32 -4.23 -40.27
N LEU A 479 -13.54 -3.08 -40.92
CA LEU A 479 -14.15 -1.92 -40.29
C LEU A 479 -15.64 -2.11 -40.03
N ASP A 480 -16.35 -2.83 -40.89
CA ASP A 480 -17.76 -3.15 -40.70
C ASP A 480 -17.94 -4.01 -39.43
N LEU A 481 -17.20 -5.11 -39.32
CA LEU A 481 -17.18 -5.94 -38.11
C LEU A 481 -16.82 -5.14 -36.86
N ALA A 482 -15.78 -4.30 -36.94
CA ALA A 482 -15.34 -3.50 -35.79
C ALA A 482 -16.36 -2.43 -35.39
N THR A 483 -17.00 -1.80 -36.38
CA THR A 483 -18.00 -0.74 -36.14
C THR A 483 -19.29 -1.33 -35.60
N GLN A 484 -19.74 -2.48 -36.11
CA GLN A 484 -20.88 -3.22 -35.58
C GLN A 484 -20.66 -3.61 -34.11
N ALA A 485 -19.44 -4.02 -33.74
CA ALA A 485 -19.12 -4.34 -32.34
C ALA A 485 -19.18 -3.11 -31.41
N VAL A 486 -18.83 -1.92 -31.90
CA VAL A 486 -18.84 -0.67 -31.11
C VAL A 486 -20.20 0.02 -31.11
N LEU A 487 -20.98 -0.08 -32.19
CA LEU A 487 -22.30 0.58 -32.28
C LEU A 487 -23.47 -0.34 -31.92
N GLN A 488 -23.25 -1.66 -31.83
CA GLN A 488 -24.28 -2.69 -31.62
C GLN A 488 -25.39 -2.68 -32.69
N ARG A 489 -25.08 -2.14 -33.88
CA ARG A 489 -25.98 -2.10 -35.05
C ARG A 489 -25.18 -2.06 -36.35
N PRO A 490 -25.72 -2.58 -37.47
CA PRO A 490 -25.08 -2.46 -38.77
C PRO A 490 -25.04 -1.01 -39.23
N LEU A 491 -24.03 -0.66 -40.01
CA LEU A 491 -23.83 0.68 -40.54
C LEU A 491 -23.49 0.57 -42.02
N ASP A 492 -24.37 1.08 -42.89
CA ASP A 492 -24.05 1.16 -44.32
C ASP A 492 -23.11 2.34 -44.57
N PHE A 493 -21.91 2.05 -45.07
CA PHE A 493 -20.91 3.06 -45.43
C PHE A 493 -20.17 2.66 -46.71
N LYS A 494 -19.69 3.66 -47.44
CA LYS A 494 -18.85 3.48 -48.62
C LYS A 494 -17.55 4.23 -48.46
N LEU A 495 -16.44 3.51 -48.53
CA LEU A 495 -15.11 4.11 -48.57
C LEU A 495 -14.77 4.51 -50.00
N ALA A 496 -14.96 5.77 -50.34
CA ALA A 496 -14.49 6.34 -51.60
C ALA A 496 -13.13 7.02 -51.40
N ILE A 497 -12.30 6.99 -52.44
CA ILE A 497 -11.01 7.73 -52.48
C ILE A 497 -11.26 9.24 -52.52
N TRP A 498 -12.41 9.62 -53.09
CA TRP A 498 -12.77 11.01 -53.40
C TRP A 498 -14.29 11.19 -53.28
N HIS A 499 -14.72 12.15 -52.47
CA HIS A 499 -16.14 12.44 -52.19
C HIS A 499 -16.68 13.69 -52.92
N GLY A 500 -15.94 14.22 -53.91
CA GLY A 500 -16.29 15.45 -54.63
C GLY A 500 -15.56 16.69 -54.08
N VAL A 501 -15.74 17.84 -54.74
CA VAL A 501 -15.25 19.13 -54.21
C VAL A 501 -16.21 19.58 -53.10
N ASN A 502 -15.82 19.37 -51.85
CA ASN A 502 -16.61 19.68 -50.66
C ASN A 502 -15.77 20.49 -49.64
N LEU A 503 -16.42 20.97 -48.56
CA LEU A 503 -15.75 21.75 -47.52
C LEU A 503 -14.61 20.96 -46.79
N PRO A 504 -14.78 19.68 -46.41
CA PRO A 504 -13.69 18.85 -45.88
C PRO A 504 -12.44 18.77 -46.78
N LEU A 505 -12.63 18.68 -48.10
CA LEU A 505 -11.54 18.72 -49.07
C LEU A 505 -10.84 20.08 -49.07
N MET A 506 -11.61 21.18 -49.05
CA MET A 506 -11.04 22.53 -48.93
C MET A 506 -10.23 22.71 -47.64
N MET A 507 -10.71 22.18 -46.51
CA MET A 507 -9.98 22.17 -45.24
C MET A 507 -8.67 21.37 -45.35
N SER A 508 -8.69 20.23 -46.04
CA SER A 508 -7.50 19.40 -46.30
C SER A 508 -6.47 20.12 -47.19
N VAL A 509 -6.93 20.75 -48.27
CA VAL A 509 -6.08 21.56 -49.17
C VAL A 509 -5.49 22.76 -48.42
N ALA A 510 -6.31 23.46 -47.63
CA ALA A 510 -5.85 24.55 -46.77
C ALA A 510 -4.81 24.06 -45.76
N ALA A 511 -5.01 22.89 -45.14
CA ALA A 511 -4.05 22.29 -44.22
C ALA A 511 -2.70 22.00 -44.89
N LEU A 512 -2.72 21.47 -46.12
CA LEU A 512 -1.51 21.20 -46.91
C LEU A 512 -0.76 22.48 -47.28
N LEU A 513 -1.47 23.49 -47.81
CA LEU A 513 -0.86 24.75 -48.25
C LEU A 513 -0.34 25.57 -47.06
N ILE A 514 -1.19 25.82 -46.07
CA ILE A 514 -0.84 26.63 -44.89
C ILE A 514 0.22 25.90 -44.06
N GLY A 515 0.14 24.57 -43.90
CA GLY A 515 1.16 23.80 -43.20
C GLY A 515 2.53 23.87 -43.85
N THR A 516 2.58 23.88 -45.20
CA THR A 516 3.83 24.07 -45.96
C THR A 516 4.40 25.47 -45.77
N VAL A 517 3.55 26.51 -45.82
CA VAL A 517 3.96 27.90 -45.55
C VAL A 517 4.46 28.06 -44.11
N LEU A 518 3.76 27.46 -43.15
CA LEU A 518 4.12 27.47 -41.74
C LEU A 518 5.49 26.83 -41.51
N TYR A 519 5.79 25.73 -42.21
CA TYR A 519 7.12 25.13 -42.19
C TYR A 519 8.21 26.09 -42.69
N TRP A 520 7.98 26.80 -43.80
CA TRP A 520 8.95 27.80 -44.28
C TRP A 520 9.16 28.95 -43.31
N ARG A 521 8.11 29.38 -42.60
CA ARG A 521 8.15 30.41 -41.55
C ARG A 521 8.55 29.89 -40.17
N HIS A 522 8.90 28.61 -40.03
CA HIS A 522 9.26 27.99 -38.74
C HIS A 522 10.47 28.64 -38.04
N ARG A 523 11.36 29.33 -38.77
CA ARG A 523 12.45 30.11 -38.15
C ARG A 523 11.87 31.25 -37.30
N ASP A 524 10.90 31.98 -37.83
CA ASP A 524 10.27 33.13 -37.17
C ASP A 524 9.48 32.66 -35.94
N MET A 525 8.73 31.56 -36.07
CA MET A 525 8.02 30.95 -34.95
C MET A 525 8.94 30.51 -33.81
N ARG A 526 10.12 29.96 -34.13
CA ARG A 526 11.12 29.57 -33.13
C ARG A 526 11.73 30.77 -32.40
N LEU A 527 11.86 31.92 -33.07
CA LEU A 527 12.33 33.13 -32.42
C LEU A 527 11.29 33.68 -31.45
N PHE A 528 10.01 33.62 -31.82
CA PHE A 528 8.91 33.99 -30.94
C PHE A 528 8.80 33.06 -29.72
N THR A 529 8.81 31.74 -29.91
CA THR A 529 8.65 30.79 -28.79
C THR A 529 9.80 30.80 -27.79
N ARG A 530 11.00 31.22 -28.21
CA ARG A 530 12.15 31.40 -27.32
C ARG A 530 11.97 32.50 -26.27
N GLN A 531 10.98 33.38 -26.43
CA GLN A 531 10.65 34.42 -25.46
C GLN A 531 9.93 33.87 -24.22
N PHE A 532 9.41 32.64 -24.29
CA PHE A 532 8.72 31.98 -23.18
C PHE A 532 9.63 30.95 -22.51
N GLU A 533 9.57 30.86 -21.17
CA GLU A 533 10.31 29.84 -20.43
C GLU A 533 9.80 28.43 -20.75
N SER A 534 10.73 27.52 -21.09
CA SER A 534 10.38 26.13 -21.33
C SER A 534 10.18 25.41 -19.99
N VAL A 535 8.98 24.88 -19.77
CA VAL A 535 8.69 24.01 -18.61
C VAL A 535 9.09 22.57 -18.92
N ASP A 536 9.99 22.01 -18.12
CA ASP A 536 10.37 20.59 -18.18
C ASP A 536 9.42 19.76 -17.30
N ALA A 537 8.52 19.02 -17.95
CA ALA A 537 7.52 18.21 -17.26
C ALA A 537 8.14 17.16 -16.32
N ARG A 538 9.33 16.63 -16.64
CA ARG A 538 10.04 15.68 -15.76
C ARG A 538 10.44 16.34 -14.44
N ARG A 539 10.91 17.58 -14.48
CA ARG A 539 11.28 18.33 -13.26
C ARG A 539 10.07 18.66 -12.41
N VAL A 540 8.94 19.00 -13.03
CA VAL A 540 7.66 19.24 -12.32
C VAL A 540 7.21 17.97 -11.61
N PHE A 541 7.23 16.83 -12.31
CA PHE A 541 6.89 15.53 -11.72
C PHE A 541 7.82 15.14 -10.56
N GLU A 542 9.15 15.25 -10.74
CA GLU A 542 10.12 14.93 -9.69
C GLU A 542 9.93 15.81 -8.44
N ARG A 543 9.70 17.14 -8.61
CA ARG A 543 9.39 18.05 -7.49
C ARG A 543 8.12 17.64 -6.75
N PHE A 544 7.08 17.26 -7.48
CA PHE A 544 5.82 16.82 -6.88
C PHE A 544 6.00 15.56 -6.02
N VAL A 545 6.70 14.55 -6.54
CA VAL A 545 6.97 13.29 -5.81
C VAL A 545 7.79 13.55 -4.54
N VAL A 546 8.85 14.36 -4.63
CA VAL A 546 9.68 14.70 -3.47
C VAL A 546 8.87 15.50 -2.43
N ALA A 547 8.04 16.44 -2.86
CA ALA A 547 7.21 17.23 -1.95
C ALA A 547 6.19 16.36 -1.18
N ILE A 548 5.62 15.35 -1.82
CA ILE A 548 4.74 14.38 -1.13
C ILE A 548 5.54 13.57 -0.10
N GLY A 549 6.72 13.07 -0.46
CA GLY A 549 7.56 12.31 0.47
C GLY A 549 7.92 13.11 1.72
N TYR A 550 8.37 14.35 1.55
CA TYR A 550 8.70 15.23 2.66
C TYR A 550 7.48 15.56 3.55
N ARG A 551 6.30 15.77 2.95
CA ARG A 551 5.06 15.97 3.73
C ARG A 551 4.65 14.71 4.50
N ALA A 552 4.85 13.52 3.92
CA ALA A 552 4.57 12.26 4.60
C ALA A 552 5.51 12.06 5.80
N GLU A 553 6.80 12.37 5.65
CA GLU A 553 7.77 12.33 6.75
C GLU A 553 7.41 13.34 7.86
N GLN A 554 7.02 14.56 7.51
CA GLN A 554 6.54 15.56 8.47
C GLN A 554 5.30 15.09 9.22
N PHE A 555 4.35 14.46 8.51
CA PHE A 555 3.15 13.89 9.12
C PHE A 555 3.50 12.75 10.08
N LEU A 556 4.35 11.81 9.67
CA LEU A 556 4.81 10.72 10.54
C LEU A 556 5.54 11.24 11.77
N ALA A 557 6.46 12.19 11.61
CA ALA A 557 7.21 12.78 12.72
C ALA A 557 6.30 13.52 13.73
N ALA A 558 5.12 14.00 13.31
CA ALA A 558 4.14 14.59 14.21
C ALA A 558 3.51 13.54 15.16
N PHE A 559 3.32 12.31 14.70
CA PHE A 559 2.72 11.22 15.49
C PHE A 559 3.77 10.32 16.17
N GLU A 560 4.81 9.90 15.45
CA GLU A 560 5.86 8.97 15.88
C GLU A 560 7.05 9.68 16.57
N GLY A 561 6.76 10.49 17.59
CA GLY A 561 7.77 11.29 18.30
C GLY A 561 8.59 10.55 19.36
N ASN A 562 8.60 9.20 19.38
CA ASN A 562 9.19 8.36 20.44
C ASN A 562 8.79 8.76 21.88
N SER A 563 7.65 9.44 22.04
CA SER A 563 7.19 9.96 23.32
C SER A 563 6.05 9.10 23.84
N LEU A 564 6.31 8.33 24.91
CA LEU A 564 5.29 7.55 25.59
C LEU A 564 4.09 8.41 25.99
N GLN A 565 4.31 9.66 26.43
CA GLN A 565 3.24 10.59 26.79
C GLN A 565 2.29 10.86 25.63
N ARG A 566 2.83 11.04 24.41
CA ARG A 566 2.01 11.33 23.21
C ARG A 566 1.18 10.10 22.83
N TYR A 567 1.76 8.90 22.90
CA TYR A 567 1.02 7.65 22.70
C TYR A 567 -0.06 7.42 23.77
N MET A 568 0.24 7.73 25.03
CA MET A 568 -0.75 7.67 26.11
C MET A 568 -1.89 8.68 25.89
N THR A 569 -1.60 9.90 25.44
CA THR A 569 -2.66 10.87 25.09
C THR A 569 -3.57 10.33 23.98
N LEU A 570 -3.01 9.71 22.94
CA LEU A 570 -3.79 9.10 21.86
C LEU A 570 -4.64 7.91 22.36
N LEU A 571 -4.06 7.03 23.16
CA LEU A 571 -4.76 5.89 23.77
C LEU A 571 -5.93 6.35 24.65
N LEU A 572 -5.68 7.29 25.56
CA LEU A 572 -6.71 7.82 26.45
C LEU A 572 -7.79 8.59 25.68
N SER A 573 -7.42 9.30 24.61
CA SER A 573 -8.39 9.99 23.74
C SER A 573 -9.26 8.99 22.97
N ALA A 574 -8.67 7.90 22.45
CA ALA A 574 -9.41 6.83 21.80
C ALA A 574 -10.36 6.12 22.79
N ALA A 575 -9.87 5.80 24.00
CA ALA A 575 -10.68 5.22 25.07
C ALA A 575 -11.83 6.16 25.47
N PHE A 576 -11.59 7.47 25.54
CA PHE A 576 -12.61 8.47 25.80
C PHE A 576 -13.68 8.49 24.71
N VAL A 577 -13.29 8.52 23.43
CA VAL A 577 -14.24 8.49 22.31
C VAL A 577 -15.07 7.21 22.34
N MET A 578 -14.45 6.05 22.55
CA MET A 578 -15.17 4.76 22.60
C MET A 578 -16.11 4.69 23.80
N GLY A 579 -15.66 5.11 24.98
CA GLY A 579 -16.50 5.19 26.18
C GLY A 579 -17.67 6.15 25.99
N LEU A 580 -17.45 7.30 25.34
CA LEU A 580 -18.49 8.28 25.05
C LEU A 580 -19.53 7.72 24.07
N ILE A 581 -19.11 7.03 23.01
CA ILE A 581 -20.02 6.33 22.09
C ILE A 581 -20.89 5.34 22.86
N GLY A 582 -20.30 4.55 23.77
CA GLY A 582 -21.04 3.62 24.62
C GLY A 582 -22.02 4.33 25.55
N LEU A 583 -21.60 5.43 26.19
CA LEU A 583 -22.44 6.20 27.11
C LEU A 583 -23.64 6.85 26.41
N VAL A 584 -23.45 7.36 25.18
CA VAL A 584 -24.53 7.96 24.36
C VAL A 584 -25.62 6.93 24.01
N GLN A 585 -25.29 5.63 23.99
CA GLN A 585 -26.26 4.57 23.75
C GLN A 585 -27.10 4.22 24.99
N VAL A 586 -26.70 4.68 26.19
CA VAL A 586 -27.44 4.42 27.43
C VAL A 586 -28.53 5.49 27.59
N THR A 587 -29.81 5.09 27.52
CA THR A 587 -30.95 6.01 27.61
C THR A 587 -31.14 6.60 29.01
N ASP A 588 -31.04 5.74 30.04
CA ASP A 588 -31.21 6.11 31.44
C ASP A 588 -29.95 5.77 32.22
N LEU A 589 -29.36 6.73 32.92
CA LEU A 589 -28.11 6.49 33.61
C LEU A 589 -28.29 5.53 34.80
N THR A 590 -29.38 5.67 35.56
CA THR A 590 -29.72 4.82 36.71
C THR A 590 -30.56 3.62 36.27
N GLY A 591 -30.14 2.41 36.63
CA GLY A 591 -30.90 1.18 36.39
C GLY A 591 -31.93 0.86 37.48
N ALA A 592 -32.71 -0.21 37.25
CA ALA A 592 -33.85 -0.61 38.09
C ALA A 592 -33.48 -1.02 39.52
N ALA A 593 -32.23 -1.46 39.79
CA ALA A 593 -31.79 -1.85 41.12
C ALA A 593 -31.54 -0.64 42.05
N GLY A 594 -31.45 0.57 41.48
CA GLY A 594 -31.30 1.82 42.24
C GLY A 594 -30.00 1.92 43.04
N ASN A 595 -29.95 2.87 43.98
CA ASN A 595 -28.79 3.12 44.82
C ASN A 595 -28.93 2.44 46.19
N GLN A 596 -27.84 1.88 46.71
CA GLN A 596 -27.77 1.42 48.10
C GLN A 596 -27.67 2.61 49.08
N PRO A 597 -28.16 2.47 50.33
CA PRO A 597 -28.04 3.51 51.34
C PRO A 597 -26.57 3.79 51.66
N ILE A 598 -26.21 5.07 51.74
CA ILE A 598 -24.84 5.51 52.01
C ILE A 598 -24.67 5.69 53.52
N ASP A 599 -23.64 5.06 54.10
CA ASP A 599 -23.24 5.28 55.49
C ASP A 599 -22.03 6.23 55.60
N GLY A 600 -21.78 6.75 56.81
CA GLY A 600 -20.68 7.68 57.05
C GLY A 600 -19.28 7.07 56.82
N VAL A 601 -19.15 5.74 56.92
CA VAL A 601 -17.87 5.04 56.71
C VAL A 601 -17.54 4.95 55.22
N VAL A 602 -18.55 4.69 54.38
CA VAL A 602 -18.43 4.68 52.91
C VAL A 602 -18.11 6.08 52.39
N ILE A 603 -18.74 7.12 52.94
CA ILE A 603 -18.40 8.52 52.59
C ILE A 603 -16.95 8.81 52.94
N LEU A 604 -16.52 8.48 54.17
CA LEU A 604 -15.15 8.68 54.59
C LEU A 604 -14.16 7.92 53.68
N GLY A 605 -14.44 6.66 53.36
CA GLY A 605 -13.62 5.86 52.46
C GLY A 605 -13.53 6.47 51.05
N ALA A 606 -14.65 6.89 50.48
CA ALA A 606 -14.68 7.55 49.17
C ALA A 606 -13.90 8.87 49.16
N VAL A 607 -14.08 9.72 50.18
CA VAL A 607 -13.33 10.98 50.33
C VAL A 607 -11.83 10.72 50.42
N MET A 608 -11.42 9.72 51.19
CA MET A 608 -10.00 9.35 51.34
C MET A 608 -9.41 8.79 50.05
N LEU A 609 -10.17 8.02 49.26
CA LEU A 609 -9.73 7.53 47.95
C LEU A 609 -9.60 8.68 46.92
N ILE A 610 -10.57 9.59 46.87
CA ILE A 610 -10.51 10.79 46.01
C ILE A 610 -9.31 11.65 46.39
N PHE A 611 -9.15 11.92 47.69
CA PHE A 611 -8.02 12.67 48.21
C PHE A 611 -6.69 11.99 47.85
N GLY A 612 -6.55 10.69 48.12
CA GLY A 612 -5.34 9.93 47.82
C GLY A 612 -4.97 9.93 46.34
N GLY A 613 -5.96 9.74 45.44
CA GLY A 613 -5.75 9.79 44.00
C GLY A 613 -5.29 11.17 43.50
N ILE A 614 -6.00 12.24 43.89
CA ILE A 614 -5.65 13.62 43.52
C ILE A 614 -4.30 14.02 44.13
N ALA A 615 -4.07 13.70 45.40
CA ALA A 615 -2.82 14.01 46.11
C ALA A 615 -1.63 13.28 45.48
N THR A 616 -1.79 12.01 45.06
CA THR A 616 -0.74 11.26 44.34
C THR A 616 -0.35 11.98 43.05
N ALA A 617 -1.33 12.40 42.23
CA ALA A 617 -1.05 13.13 40.98
C ALA A 617 -0.45 14.53 41.23
N ALA A 618 -0.98 15.27 42.21
CA ALA A 618 -0.52 16.62 42.57
C ALA A 618 0.90 16.61 43.15
N THR A 619 1.25 15.56 43.89
CA THR A 619 2.56 15.40 44.54
C THR A 619 3.53 14.54 43.74
N HIS A 620 3.24 14.17 42.49
CA HIS A 620 4.08 13.27 41.67
C HIS A 620 5.56 13.71 41.58
N ARG A 621 5.83 15.02 41.76
CA ARG A 621 7.18 15.58 41.76
C ARG A 621 7.99 15.23 43.01
N TYR A 622 7.32 14.93 44.11
CA TYR A 622 7.89 14.52 45.40
C TYR A 622 7.65 13.02 45.56
N ARG A 623 8.54 12.20 45.01
CA ARG A 623 8.25 10.78 44.78
C ARG A 623 7.93 10.00 46.05
N LEU A 624 8.62 10.30 47.16
CA LEU A 624 8.32 9.67 48.46
C LEU A 624 6.92 10.04 48.96
N ILE A 625 6.53 11.31 48.86
CA ILE A 625 5.20 11.77 49.27
C ILE A 625 4.13 11.12 48.38
N SER A 626 4.36 11.06 47.06
CA SER A 626 3.46 10.41 46.11
C SER A 626 3.30 8.91 46.40
N LEU A 627 4.37 8.20 46.80
CA LEU A 627 4.27 6.80 47.24
C LEU A 627 3.47 6.67 48.53
N LEU A 628 3.69 7.56 49.52
CA LEU A 628 2.90 7.55 50.75
C LEU A 628 1.41 7.80 50.48
N MET A 629 1.08 8.70 49.55
CA MET A 629 -0.30 8.91 49.11
C MET A 629 -0.89 7.67 48.41
N LEU A 630 -0.09 6.97 47.61
CA LEU A 630 -0.49 5.70 46.98
C LEU A 630 -0.80 4.62 48.02
N SER A 631 -0.04 4.53 49.12
CA SER A 631 -0.34 3.60 50.21
C SER A 631 -1.62 3.92 50.96
N ILE A 632 -1.98 5.21 51.09
CA ILE A 632 -3.30 5.58 51.62
C ILE A 632 -4.38 5.00 50.71
N VAL A 633 -4.23 5.12 49.38
CA VAL A 633 -5.17 4.52 48.43
C VAL A 633 -5.24 2.99 48.61
N GLY A 634 -4.09 2.30 48.63
CA GLY A 634 -4.03 0.84 48.81
C GLY A 634 -4.69 0.35 50.12
N LEU A 635 -4.46 1.07 51.23
CA LEU A 635 -5.09 0.76 52.51
C LEU A 635 -6.61 0.93 52.47
N PHE A 636 -7.11 2.03 51.93
CA PHE A 636 -8.56 2.27 51.84
C PHE A 636 -9.25 1.35 50.83
N VAL A 637 -8.56 0.89 49.78
CA VAL A 637 -9.04 -0.19 48.91
C VAL A 637 -9.17 -1.50 49.69
N ALA A 638 -8.17 -1.88 50.50
CA ALA A 638 -8.26 -3.09 51.33
C ALA A 638 -9.40 -3.01 52.37
N LEU A 639 -9.58 -1.86 53.02
CA LEU A 639 -10.70 -1.63 53.93
C LEU A 639 -12.05 -1.68 53.20
N THR A 640 -12.10 -1.22 51.94
CA THR A 640 -13.29 -1.32 51.08
C THR A 640 -13.62 -2.78 50.79
N PHE A 641 -12.63 -3.62 50.43
CA PHE A 641 -12.84 -5.06 50.26
C PHE A 641 -13.35 -5.72 51.55
N ALA A 642 -12.79 -5.35 52.72
CA ALA A 642 -13.28 -5.87 54.00
C ALA A 642 -14.73 -5.43 54.28
N ARG A 643 -15.10 -4.18 53.98
CA ARG A 643 -16.47 -3.65 54.14
C ARG A 643 -17.48 -4.39 53.27
N PHE A 644 -17.09 -4.77 52.07
CA PHE A 644 -17.90 -5.53 51.11
C PHE A 644 -17.71 -7.06 51.23
N SER A 645 -17.27 -7.54 52.40
CA SER A 645 -17.17 -8.97 52.73
C SER A 645 -16.26 -9.79 51.79
N ALA A 646 -15.19 -9.17 51.29
CA ALA A 646 -14.14 -9.81 50.49
C ALA A 646 -12.80 -9.90 51.28
N PRO A 647 -12.72 -10.74 52.33
CA PRO A 647 -11.56 -10.81 53.22
C PRO A 647 -10.28 -11.31 52.53
N ASP A 648 -10.38 -12.25 51.58
CA ASP A 648 -9.23 -12.75 50.82
C ASP A 648 -8.58 -11.66 49.95
N LEU A 649 -9.41 -10.85 49.29
CA LEU A 649 -8.94 -9.69 48.52
C LEU A 649 -8.31 -8.64 49.43
N ALA A 650 -8.89 -8.39 50.61
CA ALA A 650 -8.34 -7.44 51.58
C ALA A 650 -6.94 -7.88 52.08
N LEU A 651 -6.77 -9.15 52.45
CA LEU A 651 -5.48 -9.71 52.90
C LEU A 651 -4.44 -9.71 51.78
N THR A 652 -4.86 -10.05 50.56
CA THR A 652 -4.00 -10.01 49.37
C THR A 652 -3.55 -8.58 49.08
N GLN A 653 -4.48 -7.62 49.02
CA GLN A 653 -4.18 -6.22 48.74
C GLN A 653 -3.20 -5.63 49.77
N LEU A 654 -3.40 -5.89 51.06
CA LEU A 654 -2.47 -5.42 52.10
C LEU A 654 -1.08 -6.00 51.91
N SER A 655 -0.98 -7.29 51.62
CA SER A 655 0.30 -7.98 51.45
C SER A 655 1.03 -7.50 50.19
N VAL A 656 0.32 -7.36 49.06
CA VAL A 656 0.85 -6.84 47.80
C VAL A 656 1.30 -5.38 47.96
N GLU A 657 0.52 -4.56 48.65
CA GLU A 657 0.85 -3.16 48.91
C GLU A 657 2.19 -3.05 49.67
N VAL A 658 2.37 -3.82 50.74
CA VAL A 658 3.61 -3.83 51.52
C VAL A 658 4.80 -4.24 50.66
N VAL A 659 4.68 -5.32 49.88
CA VAL A 659 5.75 -5.78 48.97
C VAL A 659 6.07 -4.71 47.93
N THR A 660 5.06 -4.19 47.25
CA THR A 660 5.22 -3.22 46.16
C THR A 660 5.84 -1.93 46.67
N MET A 661 5.40 -1.44 47.83
CA MET A 661 5.96 -0.25 48.46
C MET A 661 7.44 -0.41 48.81
N ILE A 662 7.84 -1.55 49.36
CA ILE A 662 9.25 -1.82 49.64
C ILE A 662 10.08 -1.82 48.34
N LEU A 663 9.59 -2.50 47.30
CA LEU A 663 10.27 -2.55 46.00
C LEU A 663 10.37 -1.16 45.34
N LEU A 664 9.29 -0.36 45.38
CA LEU A 664 9.28 1.01 44.86
C LEU A 664 10.19 1.93 45.67
N MET A 665 10.20 1.83 47.00
CA MET A 665 11.12 2.58 47.86
C MET A 665 12.59 2.25 47.55
N LEU A 666 12.90 0.98 47.34
CA LEU A 666 14.25 0.55 46.93
C LEU A 666 14.63 1.11 45.56
N ALA A 667 13.69 1.15 44.62
CA ALA A 667 13.92 1.79 43.31
C ALA A 667 14.09 3.32 43.43
N LEU A 668 13.31 3.98 44.30
CA LEU A 668 13.42 5.42 44.56
C LEU A 668 14.76 5.81 45.18
N PHE A 669 15.40 4.92 45.93
CA PHE A 669 16.74 5.18 46.49
C PHE A 669 17.75 5.58 45.40
N PHE A 670 17.62 5.02 44.19
CA PHE A 670 18.53 5.29 43.08
C PHE A 670 18.10 6.48 42.19
N LEU A 671 16.95 7.09 42.46
CA LEU A 671 16.37 8.12 41.61
C LEU A 671 16.29 9.46 42.33
N PRO A 672 16.30 10.60 41.59
CA PRO A 672 16.10 11.91 42.20
C PRO A 672 14.77 11.96 42.98
N GLN A 673 14.84 12.39 44.24
CA GLN A 673 13.66 12.51 45.11
C GLN A 673 12.66 13.58 44.60
N LYS A 674 13.19 14.61 43.92
CA LYS A 674 12.41 15.69 43.30
C LYS A 674 12.66 15.75 41.79
N THR A 675 11.60 15.81 40.98
CA THR A 675 11.71 15.97 39.53
C THR A 675 11.58 17.44 39.08
N PRO A 676 12.26 17.84 37.98
CA PRO A 676 12.11 19.17 37.39
C PRO A 676 10.69 19.39 36.82
N GLN A 677 10.30 20.66 36.62
CA GLN A 677 9.06 21.01 35.94
C GLN A 677 9.30 21.02 34.42
N GLU A 678 8.92 19.93 33.75
CA GLU A 678 9.08 19.80 32.29
C GLU A 678 7.76 20.04 31.51
N SER A 679 6.61 20.04 32.20
CA SER A 679 5.30 20.22 31.58
C SER A 679 4.88 21.67 31.52
N SER A 680 4.41 22.12 30.34
CA SER A 680 3.82 23.45 30.18
C SER A 680 2.43 23.54 30.83
N PRO A 681 1.99 24.73 31.27
CA PRO A 681 0.65 24.91 31.85
C PRO A 681 -0.48 24.44 30.92
N LEU A 682 -0.36 24.73 29.62
CA LEU A 682 -1.34 24.31 28.62
C LEU A 682 -1.43 22.78 28.50
N ARG A 683 -0.29 22.10 28.59
CA ARG A 683 -0.25 20.62 28.59
C ARG A 683 -0.93 20.06 29.84
N ASN A 684 -0.67 20.64 31.01
CA ASN A 684 -1.30 20.21 32.25
C ASN A 684 -2.83 20.37 32.17
N VAL A 685 -3.32 21.49 31.64
CA VAL A 685 -4.77 21.71 31.45
C VAL A 685 -5.36 20.65 30.52
N ARG A 686 -4.73 20.37 29.38
CA ARG A 686 -5.16 19.31 28.46
C ARG A 686 -5.24 17.96 29.17
N ASP A 687 -4.20 17.59 29.92
CA ASP A 687 -4.10 16.27 30.56
C ASP A 687 -5.12 16.13 31.71
N ILE A 688 -5.36 17.20 32.46
CA ILE A 688 -6.42 17.26 33.48
C ILE A 688 -7.80 17.11 32.83
N LEU A 689 -8.06 17.85 31.74
CA LEU A 689 -9.34 17.77 31.04
C LEU A 689 -9.57 16.36 30.47
N LEU A 690 -8.57 15.77 29.83
CA LEU A 690 -8.65 14.43 29.25
C LEU A 690 -8.85 13.35 30.33
N ALA A 691 -8.05 13.38 31.40
CA ALA A 691 -8.17 12.42 32.49
C ALA A 691 -9.50 12.59 33.24
N GLY A 692 -9.93 13.83 33.49
CA GLY A 692 -11.21 14.13 34.14
C GLY A 692 -12.41 13.73 33.30
N SER A 693 -12.40 14.02 31.99
CA SER A 693 -13.50 13.65 31.08
C SER A 693 -13.60 12.14 30.90
N LEU A 694 -12.47 11.45 30.72
CA LEU A 694 -12.44 9.99 30.67
C LEU A 694 -12.90 9.36 31.98
N GLY A 695 -12.40 9.86 33.12
CA GLY A 695 -12.80 9.40 34.44
C GLY A 695 -14.30 9.54 34.68
N LEU A 696 -14.90 10.66 34.25
CA LEU A 696 -16.34 10.89 34.33
C LEU A 696 -17.12 9.90 33.46
N VAL A 697 -16.70 9.69 32.21
CA VAL A 697 -17.34 8.72 31.31
C VAL A 697 -17.31 7.31 31.89
N ILE A 698 -16.15 6.87 32.37
CA ILE A 698 -16.00 5.54 32.98
C ILE A 698 -16.81 5.43 34.28
N ALA A 699 -16.84 6.47 35.11
CA ALA A 699 -17.66 6.50 36.32
C ALA A 699 -19.16 6.40 36.00
N SER A 700 -19.63 7.14 34.99
CA SER A 700 -21.02 7.08 34.52
C SER A 700 -21.38 5.69 33.98
N LEU A 701 -20.51 5.08 33.18
CA LEU A 701 -20.72 3.71 32.67
C LEU A 701 -20.72 2.68 33.81
N ASN A 702 -19.79 2.77 34.75
CA ASN A 702 -19.73 1.87 35.89
C ASN A 702 -20.98 2.00 36.78
N TYR A 703 -21.43 3.24 37.04
CA TYR A 703 -22.68 3.50 37.74
C TYR A 703 -23.89 2.91 37.01
N ALA A 704 -23.94 3.04 35.68
CA ALA A 704 -25.00 2.44 34.88
C ALA A 704 -25.01 0.91 35.00
N VAL A 705 -23.86 0.26 34.96
CA VAL A 705 -23.76 -1.20 35.11
C VAL A 705 -24.15 -1.66 36.51
N LEU A 706 -23.65 -1.00 37.56
CA LEU A 706 -23.87 -1.42 38.96
C LEU A 706 -25.31 -1.22 39.45
N THR A 707 -26.08 -0.31 38.82
CA THR A 707 -27.50 -0.07 39.17
C THR A 707 -28.47 -0.96 38.38
N ARG A 708 -27.96 -1.93 37.61
CA ARG A 708 -28.76 -2.87 36.80
C ARG A 708 -28.58 -4.29 37.30
N GLU A 709 -29.61 -5.11 37.11
CA GLU A 709 -29.50 -6.55 37.30
C GLU A 709 -28.60 -7.14 36.22
N THR A 710 -27.65 -7.97 36.63
CA THR A 710 -26.72 -8.66 35.74
C THR A 710 -26.92 -10.17 35.87
N LEU A 711 -26.72 -10.90 34.77
CA LEU A 711 -26.72 -12.35 34.79
C LEU A 711 -25.55 -12.81 35.68
N SER A 712 -25.87 -13.43 36.82
CA SER A 712 -24.88 -13.92 37.77
C SER A 712 -24.87 -15.45 37.81
N ILE A 713 -23.66 -16.01 37.90
CA ILE A 713 -23.41 -17.44 38.16
C ILE A 713 -22.99 -17.69 39.62
N SER A 714 -23.17 -16.71 40.50
CA SER A 714 -22.72 -16.79 41.90
C SER A 714 -23.45 -17.87 42.71
N SER A 715 -24.74 -18.13 42.42
CA SER A 715 -25.51 -19.19 43.09
C SER A 715 -24.87 -20.57 42.90
N PHE A 716 -24.44 -20.89 41.68
CA PHE A 716 -23.75 -22.13 41.37
C PHE A 716 -22.50 -22.32 42.25
N PHE A 717 -21.66 -21.29 42.37
CA PHE A 717 -20.43 -21.40 43.18
C PHE A 717 -20.73 -21.52 44.67
N VAL A 718 -21.71 -20.78 45.20
CA VAL A 718 -22.09 -20.88 46.61
C VAL A 718 -22.63 -22.28 46.94
N GLU A 719 -23.45 -22.85 46.05
CA GLU A 719 -24.04 -24.18 46.24
C GLU A 719 -23.02 -25.31 46.05
N ASN A 720 -22.05 -25.14 45.13
CA ASN A 720 -21.15 -26.23 44.72
C ASN A 720 -19.73 -26.17 45.30
N SER A 721 -19.33 -25.09 46.00
CA SER A 721 -17.96 -25.00 46.55
C SER A 721 -17.61 -26.12 47.53
N LYS A 722 -18.52 -26.42 48.46
CA LYS A 722 -18.32 -27.52 49.40
C LYS A 722 -18.57 -28.91 48.79
N PRO A 723 -19.73 -29.20 48.16
CA PRO A 723 -20.00 -30.55 47.65
C PRO A 723 -19.17 -30.92 46.41
N GLY A 724 -18.75 -29.94 45.61
CA GLY A 724 -17.96 -30.14 44.40
C GLY A 724 -16.45 -29.96 44.61
N GLY A 725 -16.04 -28.94 45.36
CA GLY A 725 -14.62 -28.59 45.54
C GLY A 725 -14.05 -28.79 46.94
N GLY A 726 -14.81 -29.39 47.88
CA GLY A 726 -14.39 -29.72 49.24
C GLY A 726 -14.41 -28.57 50.25
N GLY A 727 -14.17 -27.34 49.81
CA GLY A 727 -13.92 -26.20 50.71
C GLY A 727 -15.14 -25.32 51.06
N TYR A 728 -15.11 -24.73 52.25
CA TYR A 728 -16.06 -23.66 52.63
C TYR A 728 -15.66 -22.27 52.12
N ASN A 729 -14.38 -22.06 51.78
CA ASN A 729 -13.93 -20.79 51.22
C ASN A 729 -14.24 -20.74 49.71
N VAL A 730 -15.41 -20.19 49.36
CA VAL A 730 -15.87 -20.07 47.97
C VAL A 730 -14.84 -19.38 47.07
N VAL A 731 -14.15 -18.34 47.55
CA VAL A 731 -13.16 -17.61 46.74
C VAL A 731 -11.96 -18.49 46.44
N ASN A 732 -11.37 -19.11 47.48
CA ASN A 732 -10.20 -19.97 47.28
C ASN A 732 -10.57 -21.18 46.41
N VAL A 733 -11.71 -21.84 46.64
CA VAL A 733 -12.18 -22.97 45.82
C VAL A 733 -12.39 -22.55 44.36
N ILE A 734 -12.92 -21.35 44.09
CA ILE A 734 -12.97 -20.85 42.70
C ILE A 734 -11.56 -20.73 42.12
N LEU A 735 -10.61 -20.13 42.86
CA LEU A 735 -9.27 -19.87 42.35
C LEU A 735 -8.43 -21.13 42.14
N VAL A 736 -8.60 -22.18 42.95
CA VAL A 736 -7.73 -23.37 42.89
C VAL A 736 -8.39 -24.59 42.25
N ASP A 737 -9.72 -24.58 42.12
CA ASP A 737 -10.49 -25.70 41.55
C ASP A 737 -11.29 -25.24 40.32
N PHE A 738 -12.46 -24.61 40.50
CA PHE A 738 -13.35 -24.28 39.38
C PHE A 738 -12.70 -23.44 38.28
N ARG A 739 -11.80 -22.52 38.66
CA ARG A 739 -11.03 -21.63 37.79
C ARG A 739 -9.53 -21.70 38.11
N GLY A 740 -9.04 -22.89 38.47
CA GLY A 740 -7.62 -23.17 38.69
C GLY A 740 -6.71 -22.72 37.54
N PHE A 741 -7.24 -22.72 36.31
CA PHE A 741 -6.52 -22.31 35.12
C PHE A 741 -6.13 -20.82 35.12
N ASP A 742 -7.00 -19.95 35.64
CA ASP A 742 -6.74 -18.51 35.73
C ASP A 742 -5.56 -18.27 36.69
N THR A 743 -5.58 -18.93 37.86
CA THR A 743 -4.50 -18.88 38.86
C THR A 743 -3.18 -19.43 38.33
N LEU A 744 -3.19 -20.51 37.55
CA LEU A 744 -1.99 -21.04 36.88
C LEU A 744 -1.39 -19.99 35.93
N GLY A 745 -2.24 -19.28 35.19
CA GLY A 745 -1.83 -18.17 34.32
C GLY A 745 -1.19 -17.03 35.12
N GLU A 746 -1.82 -16.60 36.20
CA GLU A 746 -1.35 -15.52 37.06
C GLU A 746 0.04 -15.81 37.67
N ILE A 747 0.26 -16.99 38.24
CA ILE A 747 1.56 -17.35 38.82
C ILE A 747 2.65 -17.47 37.75
N THR A 748 2.27 -17.88 36.54
CA THR A 748 3.18 -17.94 35.39
C THR A 748 3.59 -16.52 34.99
N VAL A 749 2.64 -15.58 34.91
CA VAL A 749 2.92 -14.16 34.64
C VAL A 749 3.85 -13.58 35.71
N LEU A 750 3.60 -13.87 37.00
CA LEU A 750 4.43 -13.40 38.10
C LEU A 750 5.87 -13.95 38.02
N ALA A 751 6.02 -15.25 37.76
CA ALA A 751 7.33 -15.88 37.60
C ALA A 751 8.09 -15.28 36.40
N LEU A 752 7.41 -15.07 35.27
CA LEU A 752 7.98 -14.44 34.08
C LEU A 752 8.37 -12.99 34.32
N ALA A 753 7.54 -12.21 35.02
CA ALA A 753 7.86 -10.83 35.40
C ALA A 753 9.13 -10.78 36.25
N GLY A 754 9.25 -11.67 37.23
CA GLY A 754 10.45 -11.78 38.05
C GLY A 754 11.69 -12.18 37.25
N LEU A 755 11.58 -13.12 36.30
CA LEU A 755 12.67 -13.52 35.40
C LEU A 755 13.07 -12.38 34.44
N ALA A 756 12.09 -11.63 33.93
CA ALA A 756 12.33 -10.47 33.09
C ALA A 756 13.08 -9.38 33.85
N ILE A 757 12.67 -9.08 35.09
CA ILE A 757 13.38 -8.13 35.96
C ILE A 757 14.80 -8.62 36.25
N PHE A 758 14.97 -9.90 36.60
CA PHE A 758 16.30 -10.50 36.80
C PHE A 758 17.20 -10.28 35.58
N LYS A 759 16.68 -10.52 34.37
CA LYS A 759 17.45 -10.36 33.13
C LYS A 759 17.73 -8.89 32.78
N LEU A 760 16.77 -7.99 33.00
CA LEU A 760 16.91 -6.55 32.74
C LEU A 760 17.91 -5.88 33.68
N LEU A 761 17.94 -6.31 34.95
CA LEU A 761 18.87 -5.79 35.95
C LEU A 761 20.25 -6.44 35.88
N ASN A 762 20.39 -7.55 35.15
CA ASN A 762 21.67 -8.20 34.98
C ASN A 762 22.69 -7.24 34.34
N ARG A 763 23.82 -7.03 35.02
CA ARG A 763 24.89 -6.08 34.67
C ARG A 763 24.56 -4.59 34.82
N LEU A 764 23.38 -4.23 35.31
CA LEU A 764 23.10 -2.86 35.70
C LEU A 764 23.85 -2.53 36.99
N ARG A 765 24.60 -1.42 37.01
CA ARG A 765 25.30 -0.92 38.20
C ARG A 765 24.92 0.55 38.45
N LEU A 766 24.24 0.81 39.55
CA LEU A 766 23.78 2.13 39.99
C LEU A 766 24.61 2.60 41.19
N PHE A 767 24.97 3.88 41.16
CA PHE A 767 25.74 4.54 42.20
C PHE A 767 24.87 4.79 43.45
N ILE A 768 25.42 4.50 44.63
CA ILE A 768 24.78 4.78 45.92
C ILE A 768 24.94 6.28 46.25
N PRO A 769 23.86 7.06 46.40
CA PRO A 769 23.96 8.45 46.83
C PRO A 769 24.54 8.57 48.25
N HIS A 770 25.46 9.50 48.50
CA HIS A 770 26.04 9.71 49.85
C HIS A 770 25.14 10.50 50.81
N SER A 771 24.17 11.25 50.27
CA SER A 771 23.22 12.04 51.04
C SER A 771 21.81 11.89 50.47
N ASP A 772 20.82 12.28 51.26
CA ASP A 772 19.44 12.44 50.80
C ASP A 772 19.27 13.70 49.93
N GLY A 773 18.05 13.96 49.47
CA GLY A 773 17.71 15.12 48.64
C GLY A 773 17.86 16.48 49.34
N GLU A 774 18.06 16.52 50.65
CA GLU A 774 18.29 17.74 51.45
C GLU A 774 19.77 17.87 51.89
N GLY A 775 20.64 16.98 51.42
CA GLY A 775 22.08 17.00 51.74
C GLY A 775 22.43 16.36 53.08
N ARG A 776 21.48 15.68 53.75
CA ARG A 776 21.75 14.92 54.98
C ARG A 776 22.45 13.62 54.62
N VAL A 777 23.61 13.36 55.23
CA VAL A 777 24.39 12.15 55.00
C VAL A 777 23.61 10.93 55.52
N TRP A 778 23.59 9.84 54.75
CA TRP A 778 22.97 8.59 55.20
C TRP A 778 23.70 8.02 56.42
N SER A 779 22.97 7.37 57.32
CA SER A 779 23.59 6.73 58.50
C SER A 779 24.64 5.69 58.06
N PRO A 780 25.83 5.67 58.66
CA PRO A 780 26.85 4.66 58.39
C PRO A 780 26.51 3.30 59.05
N ASP A 781 25.50 3.25 59.93
CA ASP A 781 25.07 2.02 60.59
C ASP A 781 24.37 1.09 59.59
N ARG A 782 25.07 0.01 59.22
CA ARG A 782 24.58 -1.00 58.27
C ARG A 782 23.48 -1.88 58.86
N TYR A 783 23.38 -1.99 60.19
CA TYR A 783 22.46 -2.91 60.88
C TYR A 783 21.78 -2.21 62.07
N PRO A 784 20.75 -1.38 61.83
CA PRO A 784 20.05 -0.68 62.90
C PRO A 784 19.55 -1.65 63.98
N ALA A 785 19.96 -1.44 65.23
CA ALA A 785 19.71 -2.38 66.34
C ALA A 785 18.21 -2.66 66.57
N ILE A 786 17.37 -1.64 66.42
CA ILE A 786 15.91 -1.74 66.57
C ILE A 786 15.32 -2.61 65.46
N LEU A 787 15.62 -2.30 64.20
CA LEU A 787 15.08 -3.04 63.05
C LEU A 787 15.56 -4.49 63.06
N THR A 788 16.83 -4.71 63.41
CA THR A 788 17.43 -6.04 63.52
C THR A 788 16.81 -6.88 64.62
N SER A 789 16.59 -6.30 65.81
CA SER A 789 16.00 -7.04 66.94
C SER A 789 14.53 -7.38 66.66
N VAL A 790 13.76 -6.41 66.16
CA VAL A 790 12.33 -6.58 65.87
C VAL A 790 12.11 -7.58 64.73
N SER A 791 12.85 -7.48 63.63
CA SER A 791 12.72 -8.41 62.50
C SER A 791 13.03 -9.86 62.88
N MET A 792 14.06 -10.09 63.70
CA MET A 792 14.43 -11.43 64.17
C MET A 792 13.36 -12.05 65.08
N THR A 793 12.69 -11.25 65.91
CA THR A 793 11.59 -11.73 66.75
C THR A 793 10.32 -11.99 65.93
N ILE A 794 10.02 -11.14 64.95
CA ILE A 794 8.81 -11.26 64.12
C ILE A 794 8.94 -12.39 63.08
N LEU A 795 10.15 -12.70 62.59
CA LEU A 795 10.33 -13.64 61.49
C LEU A 795 9.75 -15.05 61.77
N PRO A 796 10.03 -15.74 62.89
CA PRO A 796 9.41 -17.03 63.18
C PRO A 796 7.89 -16.95 63.31
N LEU A 797 7.38 -15.86 63.89
CA LEU A 797 5.95 -15.63 64.04
C LEU A 797 5.28 -15.41 62.67
N ALA A 798 5.88 -14.63 61.79
CA ALA A 798 5.36 -14.37 60.45
C ALA A 798 5.36 -15.63 59.57
N LEU A 799 6.41 -16.47 59.67
CA LEU A 799 6.45 -17.77 59.00
C LEU A 799 5.40 -18.74 59.54
N LEU A 800 5.18 -18.75 60.85
CA LEU A 800 4.10 -19.53 61.47
C LEU A 800 2.71 -19.06 61.00
N VAL A 801 2.49 -17.74 60.95
CA VAL A 801 1.26 -17.15 60.44
C VAL A 801 1.05 -17.48 58.96
N SER A 802 2.11 -17.43 58.16
CA SER A 802 2.07 -17.85 56.75
C SER A 802 1.66 -19.31 56.60
N ALA A 803 2.29 -20.22 57.34
CA ALA A 803 1.94 -21.64 57.33
C ALA A 803 0.48 -21.88 57.79
N PHE A 804 0.02 -21.14 58.80
CA PHE A 804 -1.37 -21.20 59.27
C PHE A 804 -2.36 -20.71 58.21
N ILE A 805 -2.07 -19.60 57.53
CA ILE A 805 -2.90 -19.04 56.46
C ILE A 805 -2.92 -19.96 55.23
N PHE A 806 -1.80 -20.61 54.93
CA PHE A 806 -1.69 -21.62 53.88
C PHE A 806 -2.62 -22.82 54.16
N LEU A 807 -2.47 -23.43 55.35
CA LEU A 807 -3.22 -24.64 55.70
C LEU A 807 -4.72 -24.42 55.85
N ARG A 808 -5.16 -23.23 56.27
CA ARG A 808 -6.60 -22.94 56.46
C ARG A 808 -7.31 -22.44 55.19
N GLY A 809 -6.57 -22.12 54.12
CA GLY A 809 -7.08 -21.38 52.96
C GLY A 809 -8.27 -22.01 52.25
N HIS A 810 -8.39 -23.34 52.30
CA HIS A 810 -9.52 -24.07 51.71
C HIS A 810 -10.86 -23.81 52.43
N ASN A 811 -10.82 -23.44 53.72
CA ASN A 811 -12.00 -23.34 54.58
C ASN A 811 -12.19 -21.97 55.24
N GLN A 812 -11.15 -21.14 55.27
CA GLN A 812 -11.17 -19.80 55.84
C GLN A 812 -10.34 -18.86 54.94
N PRO A 813 -10.46 -17.53 55.11
CA PRO A 813 -9.68 -16.59 54.31
C PRO A 813 -8.17 -16.88 54.41
N GLY A 814 -7.52 -17.06 53.27
CA GLY A 814 -6.17 -17.59 53.09
C GLY A 814 -6.00 -18.36 51.78
N GLY A 815 -4.84 -18.99 51.62
CA GLY A 815 -4.48 -19.74 50.40
C GLY A 815 -3.00 -19.63 50.06
N GLY A 816 -2.59 -20.27 48.96
CA GLY A 816 -1.19 -20.32 48.52
C GLY A 816 -0.60 -18.94 48.24
N PHE A 817 -1.37 -18.05 47.61
CA PHE A 817 -0.90 -16.73 47.20
C PHE A 817 -0.64 -15.79 48.39
N ILE A 818 -1.62 -15.66 49.29
CA ILE A 818 -1.52 -14.79 50.49
C ILE A 818 -0.39 -15.27 51.40
N ALA A 819 -0.34 -16.57 51.69
CA ALA A 819 0.74 -17.14 52.48
C ALA A 819 2.11 -16.89 51.84
N GLY A 820 2.20 -17.05 50.51
CA GLY A 820 3.42 -16.78 49.76
C GLY A 820 3.90 -15.34 49.92
N LEU A 821 2.98 -14.36 49.84
CA LEU A 821 3.30 -12.96 50.07
C LEU A 821 3.71 -12.66 51.51
N ILE A 822 3.06 -13.25 52.51
CA ILE A 822 3.44 -13.06 53.92
C ILE A 822 4.85 -13.59 54.16
N THR A 823 5.17 -14.77 53.63
CA THR A 823 6.54 -15.30 53.66
C THR A 823 7.52 -14.37 52.94
N ALA A 824 7.15 -13.86 51.77
CA ALA A 824 7.99 -12.92 51.03
C ALA A 824 8.23 -11.63 51.84
N VAL A 825 7.21 -11.05 52.47
CA VAL A 825 7.34 -9.85 53.34
C VAL A 825 8.26 -10.14 54.52
N ALA A 826 8.08 -11.29 55.20
CA ALA A 826 8.91 -11.67 56.34
C ALA A 826 10.39 -11.78 55.95
N LEU A 827 10.66 -12.40 54.80
CA LEU A 827 12.01 -12.53 54.26
C LEU A 827 12.55 -11.19 53.73
N ILE A 828 11.74 -10.36 53.06
CA ILE A 828 12.13 -9.01 52.66
C ILE A 828 12.56 -8.18 53.88
N LEU A 829 11.83 -8.25 54.98
CA LEU A 829 12.17 -7.55 56.23
C LEU A 829 13.52 -8.02 56.77
N LEU A 830 13.82 -9.31 56.71
CA LEU A 830 15.13 -9.87 57.06
C LEU A 830 16.24 -9.32 56.15
N TYR A 831 16.00 -9.30 54.83
CA TYR A 831 16.92 -8.74 53.83
C TYR A 831 17.19 -7.24 54.07
N MET A 832 16.17 -6.48 54.48
CA MET A 832 16.34 -5.06 54.83
C MET A 832 17.10 -4.87 56.15
N ALA A 833 16.85 -5.71 57.15
CA ALA A 833 17.44 -5.57 58.48
C ALA A 833 18.93 -5.99 58.53
N ARG A 834 19.30 -7.03 57.78
CA ARG A 834 20.64 -7.63 57.80
C ARG A 834 21.44 -7.45 56.50
N GLY A 835 20.85 -6.82 55.48
CA GLY A 835 21.49 -6.64 54.18
C GLY A 835 21.46 -7.90 53.30
N VAL A 836 21.68 -7.67 52.00
CA VAL A 836 21.55 -8.71 50.95
C VAL A 836 22.65 -9.75 51.01
N GLU A 837 23.89 -9.34 51.29
CA GLU A 837 25.05 -10.24 51.38
C GLU A 837 24.88 -11.23 52.54
N TRP A 838 24.59 -10.73 53.75
CA TRP A 838 24.37 -11.56 54.93
C TRP A 838 23.23 -12.56 54.76
N ALA A 839 22.14 -12.13 54.12
CA ALA A 839 20.97 -12.96 53.88
C ALA A 839 21.22 -14.03 52.82
N GLN A 840 22.00 -13.74 51.77
CA GLN A 840 22.34 -14.71 50.73
C GLN A 840 23.36 -15.75 51.17
N GLU A 841 24.28 -15.40 52.08
CA GLU A 841 25.20 -16.36 52.70
C GLU A 841 24.51 -17.39 53.61
N ARG A 842 23.26 -17.13 54.01
CA ARG A 842 22.50 -17.96 54.98
C ARG A 842 21.23 -18.56 54.40
N LEU A 843 20.73 -18.01 53.29
CA LEU A 843 19.61 -18.52 52.51
C LEU A 843 20.16 -19.06 51.19
N ASP A 844 20.77 -20.24 51.24
CA ASP A 844 21.55 -20.83 50.14
C ASP A 844 20.69 -21.36 48.96
N PHE A 845 19.38 -21.13 48.96
CA PHE A 845 18.52 -21.62 47.89
C PHE A 845 18.35 -20.57 46.77
N PRO A 846 18.48 -20.96 45.50
CA PRO A 846 18.32 -20.04 44.38
C PRO A 846 16.84 -19.69 44.16
N PHE A 847 16.52 -18.41 44.04
CA PHE A 847 15.13 -17.94 43.89
C PHE A 847 14.52 -18.26 42.51
N GLN A 848 15.32 -18.29 41.44
CA GLN A 848 14.82 -18.56 40.09
C GLN A 848 14.26 -20.00 39.97
N PRO A 849 14.99 -21.05 40.42
CA PRO A 849 14.45 -22.40 40.43
C PRO A 849 13.24 -22.56 41.36
N VAL A 850 13.15 -21.84 42.48
CA VAL A 850 11.97 -21.89 43.36
C VAL A 850 10.72 -21.36 42.65
N ALA A 851 10.85 -20.23 41.94
CA ALA A 851 9.73 -19.67 41.17
C ALA A 851 9.26 -20.64 40.06
N ILE A 852 10.20 -21.20 39.31
CA ILE A 852 9.93 -22.15 38.22
C ILE A 852 9.36 -23.46 38.79
N MET A 853 9.88 -23.94 39.91
CA MET A 853 9.38 -25.13 40.59
C MET A 853 7.94 -24.93 41.05
N GLY A 854 7.59 -23.74 41.54
CA GLY A 854 6.20 -23.43 41.90
C GLY A 854 5.23 -23.58 40.72
N VAL A 855 5.56 -22.97 39.58
CA VAL A 855 4.77 -23.11 38.34
C VAL A 855 4.74 -24.57 37.87
N ALA A 856 5.88 -25.27 37.94
CA ALA A 856 5.97 -26.67 37.58
C ALA A 856 5.10 -27.56 38.47
N VAL A 857 5.12 -27.37 39.79
CA VAL A 857 4.28 -28.11 40.76
C VAL A 857 2.80 -27.87 40.49
N ALA A 858 2.38 -26.63 40.27
CA ALA A 858 1.00 -26.31 39.92
C ALA A 858 0.57 -26.98 38.59
N THR A 859 1.43 -26.90 37.57
CA THR A 859 1.20 -27.53 36.26
C THR A 859 1.12 -29.06 36.37
N LEU A 860 2.08 -29.68 37.07
CA LEU A 860 2.13 -31.12 37.28
C LEU A 860 0.95 -31.62 38.10
N THR A 861 0.47 -30.85 39.08
CA THR A 861 -0.74 -31.15 39.83
C THR A 861 -1.95 -31.21 38.90
N GLY A 862 -2.09 -30.24 37.98
CA GLY A 862 -3.16 -30.26 36.98
C GLY A 862 -3.05 -31.36 35.92
N LEU A 863 -1.82 -31.70 35.51
CA LEU A 863 -1.56 -32.83 34.60
C LEU A 863 -1.85 -34.18 35.27
N GLY A 864 -1.76 -34.24 36.61
CA GLY A 864 -2.11 -35.42 37.39
C GLY A 864 -3.54 -35.89 37.12
N SER A 865 -4.49 -34.99 36.90
CA SER A 865 -5.89 -35.32 36.60
C SER A 865 -6.05 -36.15 35.31
N TRP A 866 -5.20 -35.93 34.31
CA TRP A 866 -5.22 -36.69 33.04
C TRP A 866 -4.87 -38.15 33.23
N LEU A 867 -3.99 -38.48 34.17
CA LEU A 867 -3.62 -39.88 34.48
C LEU A 867 -4.82 -40.69 34.98
N PHE A 868 -5.85 -40.01 35.50
CA PHE A 868 -7.07 -40.62 36.02
C PHE A 868 -8.28 -40.43 35.08
N GLY A 869 -8.06 -39.95 33.85
CA GLY A 869 -9.12 -39.76 32.85
C GLY A 869 -10.00 -38.53 33.07
N TYR A 870 -9.63 -37.63 33.98
CA TYR A 870 -10.35 -36.37 34.22
C TYR A 870 -9.74 -35.22 33.42
N PRO A 871 -10.51 -34.15 33.12
CA PRO A 871 -9.97 -32.93 32.50
C PRO A 871 -8.83 -32.30 33.30
N PHE A 872 -8.03 -31.46 32.64
CA PHE A 872 -6.91 -30.75 33.26
C PHE A 872 -7.38 -29.92 34.47
N LEU A 873 -6.61 -29.95 35.58
CA LEU A 873 -6.91 -29.24 36.83
C LEU A 873 -8.22 -29.65 37.52
N THR A 874 -8.77 -30.82 37.21
CA THR A 874 -9.87 -31.38 38.01
C THR A 874 -9.33 -31.77 39.38
N SER A 875 -9.82 -31.13 40.44
CA SER A 875 -9.41 -31.44 41.81
C SER A 875 -10.15 -32.68 42.35
N SER A 876 -9.52 -33.32 43.33
CA SER A 876 -10.09 -34.39 44.15
C SER A 876 -9.75 -34.12 45.61
N PHE A 877 -10.71 -34.41 46.50
CA PHE A 877 -10.57 -34.23 47.95
C PHE A 877 -11.03 -35.48 48.72
N GLY A 878 -10.56 -35.62 49.96
CA GLY A 878 -10.96 -36.69 50.87
C GLY A 878 -10.74 -36.30 52.33
N TYR A 879 -11.49 -36.91 53.25
CA TYR A 879 -11.37 -36.69 54.70
C TYR A 879 -10.57 -37.83 55.33
N PHE A 880 -9.52 -37.47 56.06
CA PHE A 880 -8.60 -38.41 56.71
C PHE A 880 -8.57 -38.15 58.22
N THR A 881 -8.39 -39.18 59.03
CA THR A 881 -8.34 -39.07 60.49
C THR A 881 -6.92 -39.35 60.98
N LEU A 882 -6.29 -38.35 61.61
CA LEU A 882 -4.95 -38.50 62.19
C LEU A 882 -5.07 -38.60 63.72
N PRO A 883 -4.45 -39.61 64.38
CA PRO A 883 -4.46 -39.68 65.82
C PRO A 883 -3.76 -38.44 66.39
N VAL A 884 -4.42 -37.75 67.34
CA VAL A 884 -4.09 -36.43 67.94
C VAL A 884 -4.67 -35.19 67.23
N VAL A 885 -4.83 -35.18 65.90
CA VAL A 885 -5.27 -33.99 65.14
C VAL A 885 -6.77 -33.99 64.81
N GLY A 886 -7.40 -35.17 64.74
CA GLY A 886 -8.82 -35.32 64.40
C GLY A 886 -9.06 -35.56 62.90
N GLU A 887 -10.30 -35.40 62.44
CA GLU A 887 -10.64 -35.45 61.01
C GLU A 887 -10.14 -34.18 60.31
N PHE A 888 -9.40 -34.33 59.22
CA PHE A 888 -8.93 -33.22 58.39
C PHE A 888 -9.12 -33.54 56.91
N GLU A 889 -9.39 -32.51 56.14
CA GLU A 889 -9.58 -32.60 54.70
C GLU A 889 -8.25 -32.48 53.98
N LEU A 890 -8.00 -33.38 53.04
CA LEU A 890 -6.86 -33.32 52.13
C LEU A 890 -7.37 -33.24 50.70
N ALA A 891 -7.12 -32.09 50.06
CA ALA A 891 -7.44 -31.86 48.67
C ALA A 891 -6.16 -31.78 47.84
N THR A 892 -6.19 -32.32 46.62
CA THR A 892 -5.16 -32.09 45.60
C THR A 892 -4.96 -30.60 45.29
N ALA A 893 -5.99 -29.78 45.53
CA ALA A 893 -5.92 -28.32 45.54
C ALA A 893 -4.81 -27.77 46.46
N LEU A 894 -4.45 -28.45 47.56
CA LEU A 894 -3.36 -28.04 48.44
C LEU A 894 -1.98 -28.15 47.76
N LEU A 895 -1.79 -29.14 46.88
CA LEU A 895 -0.56 -29.27 46.08
C LEU A 895 -0.47 -28.18 45.02
N PHE A 896 -1.61 -27.82 44.44
CA PHE A 896 -1.70 -26.68 43.52
C PHE A 896 -1.36 -25.37 44.24
N ASP A 897 -1.96 -25.14 45.42
CA ASP A 897 -1.67 -24.00 46.30
C ASP A 897 -0.20 -23.96 46.75
N LEU A 898 0.44 -25.11 46.98
CA LEU A 898 1.88 -25.19 47.26
C LEU A 898 2.70 -24.69 46.07
N GLY A 899 2.29 -25.05 44.85
CA GLY A 899 2.89 -24.51 43.62
C GLY A 899 2.76 -22.99 43.54
N VAL A 900 1.56 -22.46 43.82
CA VAL A 900 1.29 -21.01 43.88
C VAL A 900 2.19 -20.34 44.93
N TYR A 901 2.24 -20.88 46.13
CA TYR A 901 3.06 -20.38 47.24
C TYR A 901 4.53 -20.27 46.84
N LEU A 902 5.10 -21.34 46.27
CA LEU A 902 6.50 -21.37 45.84
C LEU A 902 6.77 -20.37 44.69
N ALA A 903 5.84 -20.26 43.73
CA ALA A 903 5.95 -19.31 42.63
C ALA A 903 6.00 -17.87 43.12
N VAL A 904 5.10 -17.51 44.03
CA VAL A 904 5.00 -16.15 44.62
C VAL A 904 6.23 -15.80 45.46
N VAL A 905 6.65 -16.70 46.36
CA VAL A 905 7.85 -16.49 47.19
C VAL A 905 9.09 -16.36 46.32
N GLY A 906 9.29 -17.29 45.39
CA GLY A 906 10.44 -17.31 44.50
C GLY A 906 10.52 -16.06 43.61
N ALA A 907 9.41 -15.67 42.98
CA ALA A 907 9.36 -14.51 42.10
C ALA A 907 9.61 -13.20 42.86
N THR A 908 8.98 -13.03 44.02
CA THR A 908 9.11 -11.80 44.82
C THR A 908 10.52 -11.62 45.37
N LEU A 909 11.11 -12.69 45.93
CA LEU A 909 12.48 -12.65 46.44
C LEU A 909 13.50 -12.50 45.31
N MET A 910 13.25 -13.10 44.15
CA MET A 910 14.07 -12.87 42.96
C MET A 910 14.10 -11.39 42.58
N ILE A 911 12.96 -10.69 42.59
CA ILE A 911 12.92 -9.25 42.28
C ILE A 911 13.74 -8.45 43.30
N LEU A 912 13.54 -8.67 44.60
CA LEU A 912 14.24 -7.97 45.66
C LEU A 912 15.75 -8.20 45.61
N ALA A 913 16.17 -9.47 45.57
CA ALA A 913 17.57 -9.87 45.63
C ALA A 913 18.37 -9.28 44.46
N ASN A 914 17.75 -9.14 43.29
CA ASN A 914 18.41 -8.55 42.13
C ASN A 914 18.44 -7.03 42.19
N LEU A 915 17.40 -6.34 42.68
CA LEU A 915 17.44 -4.90 42.91
C LEU A 915 18.56 -4.51 43.89
N GLY A 916 18.77 -5.30 44.96
CA GLY A 916 19.86 -5.05 45.92
C GLY A 916 21.27 -5.23 45.34
N LYS A 917 21.43 -6.10 44.33
CA LYS A 917 22.71 -6.37 43.65
C LYS A 917 23.14 -5.31 42.64
N VAL A 918 22.25 -4.37 42.32
CA VAL A 918 22.51 -3.32 41.32
C VAL A 918 23.42 -2.22 41.88
N THR A 919 23.76 -2.22 43.17
CA THR A 919 24.57 -1.16 43.80
C THR A 919 26.07 -1.22 43.45
N THR A 920 26.72 -0.04 43.32
CA THR A 920 28.19 0.08 43.31
C THR A 920 28.66 1.32 44.07
N ALA A 921 29.77 1.19 44.80
CA ALA A 921 30.38 2.28 45.57
C ALA A 921 31.17 3.29 44.70
N HIS A 922 31.49 2.93 43.45
CA HIS A 922 32.28 3.76 42.55
C HIS A 922 31.34 4.40 41.52
N ARG A 923 31.38 5.73 41.39
CA ARG A 923 30.60 6.43 40.36
C ARG A 923 31.16 6.00 38.99
N PRO A 924 30.36 5.37 38.10
CA PRO A 924 30.84 5.05 36.76
C PRO A 924 31.18 6.36 36.04
N VAL A 925 32.45 6.54 35.72
CA VAL A 925 32.90 7.64 34.85
C VAL A 925 32.49 7.24 33.43
N PRO A 926 31.77 8.09 32.68
CA PRO A 926 31.53 7.81 31.27
C PRO A 926 32.89 7.66 30.60
N GLU A 927 33.14 6.52 29.96
CA GLU A 927 34.27 6.38 29.05
C GLU A 927 34.15 7.51 28.03
N GLN A 928 35.09 8.46 28.05
CA GLN A 928 35.23 9.43 26.97
C GLN A 928 35.49 8.60 25.71
N THR A 929 34.51 8.53 24.82
CA THR A 929 34.68 7.95 23.50
C THR A 929 35.91 8.59 22.86
N GLU A 930 36.89 7.78 22.45
CA GLU A 930 38.18 8.20 21.86
C GLU A 930 38.07 9.18 20.67
N LYS A 931 36.86 9.42 20.14
CA LYS A 931 36.61 10.41 19.09
C LYS A 931 36.70 11.87 19.53
N ASP A 932 36.58 12.18 20.82
CA ASP A 932 36.69 13.58 21.29
C ASP A 932 38.14 13.96 21.65
N ALA A 933 39.05 12.98 21.78
CA ALA A 933 40.45 13.23 22.10
C ALA A 933 41.27 13.69 20.88
N GLU A 934 40.90 13.31 19.65
CA GLU A 934 41.65 13.65 18.44
C GLU A 934 41.45 15.09 17.94
N THR A 935 40.49 15.85 18.48
CA THR A 935 40.25 17.25 18.06
C THR A 935 40.87 18.31 18.98
N SER A 936 41.59 17.92 20.05
CA SER A 936 42.18 18.89 21.00
C SER A 936 43.72 18.91 21.07
N SER A 937 44.43 18.16 20.24
CA SER A 937 45.90 18.16 20.23
C SER A 937 46.48 19.24 19.30
N ASN A 938 46.37 20.51 19.70
CA ASN A 938 47.21 21.59 19.17
C ASN A 938 48.30 21.93 20.21
N PRO A 939 49.59 21.64 19.98
CA PRO A 939 50.64 21.98 20.93
C PRO A 939 51.22 23.35 20.58
N THR A 940 50.83 24.39 21.32
CA THR A 940 51.63 25.62 21.36
C THR A 940 51.96 25.97 22.80
N SER A 941 53.24 25.74 23.08
CA SER A 941 54.04 26.17 24.21
C SER A 941 53.82 27.64 24.62
N LYS A 942 53.77 27.88 25.93
CA LYS A 942 54.79 28.62 26.70
C LYS A 942 54.24 29.04 28.07
N GLU A 943 54.74 28.39 29.11
CA GLU A 943 55.04 29.04 30.40
C GLU A 943 56.15 30.12 30.21
N PRO A 944 56.48 31.01 31.19
CA PRO A 944 56.07 31.02 32.60
C PRO A 944 55.66 32.39 33.18
N ARG A 945 54.77 32.38 34.20
CA ARG A 945 55.03 32.88 35.56
C ARG A 945 53.83 32.63 36.47
#